data_AF-A0AB37J536-F1
#
_entry.id   AF-A0AB37J536-F1
#
_cell.length_a   1.000
_cell.length_b   1.000
_cell.length_c   1.000
_cell.angle_alpha   90.00
_cell.angle_beta   90.00
_cell.angle_gamma   90.00
#
_symmetry.space_group_name_H-M   'P 1'
#
loop_
_entity.id
_entity.type
_entity.pdbx_description
1 polymer ?
#
loop_
_entity_poly.entity_id
_entity_poly.type
_entity_poly.pdbx_seq_one_letter_code
_entity_poly.pdbx_strand_id
1 'polypeptide(L)'
;MSKKKTSRVLVAGVCLATLLTPYGLELPKVYAEMTIEDKEKQQEERVYQLLPKGDVEGMRELHQRRMSFSPYEPTGIYVKPGEEVVIQVEGNQQIRAYIGTYSYEKEEPKQFNLNPGENKISSSNGGLLYFYNYHNTGEVVAKVKKGGTPNPLFILGKHTTKDWKRMLAENPNPYAIEMKGENSLLTMHPETVKEHLKQEDPAALLKKHDEIINIEHKISGLSKDGAGVANQGKHSIHFVEDWYTDNYMYATYYRTAYSKGNLESVLNLEELTNDGWGPWHELGHQHQQAPWLWSGLGEVTVNIYSLAVQTTFGHKTRLEKEGHYEDAFAYLGKTDAQEKMGAFEKLVMFWQLHLTYGDQFYPKLHQMYRMLHDVEMPKSDEEKKQMFIYMTSKLAGQNLMPFFEKWGLSTNDDTRAKIEKLNLPKLEKEIWLSTDSNPIREKQTEPYEVPYGEPNDTKIQNVAVGTTYDEKKANELVQNLGESVKVTGVIIQDKPGIGEKTVKVEIIDKKGNKNLIPVVVNVGYGDGIIFQGDGDTIRSIVTANHNTKKLQATSTDSKVHYRFEKEKYMGLAIYDKNGNEKKRVIAEGQETSKNFANQLNGLDFVYGDVVEVYHAESDRLNWYQNNEFVGKGKGETEQKLYFKITEQGFERLEAQQEVKAVPQKVVIGTDAEKLEAKNFVQVKDGEVIGFVERPDTTKIGEQTVKVETKDYFGNKEVTEVPLEVIYGDSLVFQGNGNTTRSVVTADHNTKKLQATSTDSKVHYRFEKEKYMGITLYDQNGNEKKVISVEGQETAKNFAEQLNGVNFAYGDVIKVYHAESDRLKWYQKNEFVSSGKGKQELYFEITEKGFEKLESLQEVTAVPQKVVIGIDAEKLEAKDFVQVKDGEVIGFVEKPNTTKIGEQKVKVETKDRFGNKKVTEVPVEVTYGDSIVYQGLSNVVRSIVTLNHEDKKLHVTSTDEQIHSYFKNELYMGITLYDQNGTEKKHVTAEGQETSKNFAEQVNGTPFEYGDVIEVYHAEPSRLKWYKKSKLEEQLASTKVSFKVTQSGLEQVKGI
;
A
#
# COMPACT_ATOMS: atom_id res chain seq x y z
N MET A 1 -32.50 4.57 31.34
CA MET A 1 -33.01 3.40 32.13
C MET A 1 -32.28 2.19 31.54
N SER A 2 -31.42 1.43 32.20
CA SER A 2 -31.44 0.88 33.56
C SER A 2 -30.01 0.78 34.10
N LYS A 3 -29.85 1.00 35.40
CA LYS A 3 -28.60 0.96 36.18
C LYS A 3 -28.21 -0.50 36.44
N LYS A 4 -26.91 -0.82 36.49
CA LYS A 4 -26.38 -1.70 37.55
C LYS A 4 -24.92 -1.37 37.87
N LYS A 5 -24.71 -1.18 39.17
CA LYS A 5 -23.51 -0.69 39.84
C LYS A 5 -22.46 -1.78 40.00
N THR A 6 -21.21 -1.34 39.92
CA THR A 6 -20.00 -1.94 40.49
C THR A 6 -20.10 -2.12 42.00
N SER A 7 -19.57 -3.23 42.52
CA SER A 7 -19.21 -3.37 43.94
C SER A 7 -17.80 -3.96 44.02
N ARG A 8 -16.86 -3.12 44.46
CA ARG A 8 -15.56 -3.50 45.00
C ARG A 8 -15.79 -3.99 46.43
N VAL A 9 -15.24 -5.15 46.78
CA VAL A 9 -15.01 -5.53 48.18
C VAL A 9 -13.51 -5.64 48.36
N LEU A 10 -12.99 -4.75 49.20
CA LEU A 10 -11.65 -4.75 49.77
C LEU A 10 -11.73 -5.59 51.04
N VAL A 11 -10.90 -6.62 51.19
CA VAL A 11 -10.58 -7.18 52.51
C VAL A 11 -9.07 -7.34 52.60
N ALA A 12 -8.52 -6.66 53.59
CA ALA A 12 -7.11 -6.54 53.92
C ALA A 12 -6.52 -7.87 54.41
N GLY A 13 -5.20 -7.98 54.27
CA GLY A 13 -4.44 -9.16 54.67
C GLY A 13 -4.30 -9.35 56.19
N VAL A 14 -4.03 -10.60 56.54
CA VAL A 14 -3.39 -11.01 57.80
C VAL A 14 -2.38 -12.11 57.45
N CYS A 15 -1.10 -11.84 57.72
CA CYS A 15 -0.05 -12.85 57.80
C CYS A 15 -0.03 -13.44 59.21
N LEU A 16 -0.07 -14.77 59.35
CA LEU A 16 0.93 -15.64 60.02
C LEU A 16 0.38 -17.04 60.36
N ALA A 17 1.30 -18.02 60.33
CA ALA A 17 1.34 -19.32 61.03
C ALA A 17 0.65 -20.55 60.40
N THR A 18 1.48 -21.32 59.68
CA THR A 18 1.67 -22.78 59.73
C THR A 18 0.64 -23.66 60.47
N LEU A 19 0.03 -24.63 59.76
CA LEU A 19 0.12 -26.09 59.99
C LEU A 19 -1.04 -26.82 59.29
N LEU A 20 -0.66 -27.81 58.47
CA LEU A 20 -1.35 -29.08 58.20
C LEU A 20 -2.83 -29.04 57.77
N THR A 21 -3.07 -29.21 56.47
CA THR A 21 -4.11 -30.13 55.96
C THR A 21 -3.77 -30.60 54.54
N PRO A 22 -4.19 -31.82 54.14
CA PRO A 22 -3.53 -32.62 53.10
C PRO A 22 -4.07 -32.38 51.69
N TYR A 23 -3.13 -32.43 50.74
CA TYR A 23 -3.21 -33.02 49.39
C TYR A 23 -4.60 -33.06 48.73
N GLY A 24 -4.85 -32.10 47.84
CA GLY A 24 -5.81 -32.26 46.75
C GLY A 24 -5.24 -33.19 45.69
N LEU A 25 -5.39 -34.50 45.89
CA LEU A 25 -5.25 -35.50 44.84
C LEU A 25 -6.47 -35.37 43.91
N GLU A 26 -6.29 -34.80 42.73
CA GLU A 26 -7.19 -35.12 41.61
C GLU A 26 -6.92 -36.58 41.21
N LEU A 27 -7.75 -37.45 41.77
CA LEU A 27 -7.80 -38.87 41.47
C LEU A 27 -8.21 -39.08 40.01
N PRO A 28 -7.45 -39.85 39.20
CA PRO A 28 -8.02 -40.43 37.99
C PRO A 28 -9.08 -41.46 38.40
N LYS A 29 -10.36 -41.16 38.14
CA LYS A 29 -11.45 -42.13 38.25
C LYS A 29 -11.39 -43.09 37.06
N VAL A 30 -10.66 -44.19 37.21
CA VAL A 30 -10.81 -45.36 36.35
C VAL A 30 -11.46 -46.48 37.17
N TYR A 31 -12.74 -46.75 36.89
CA TYR A 31 -13.41 -47.96 37.36
C TYR A 31 -12.79 -49.17 36.64
N ALA A 32 -12.18 -50.07 37.42
CA ALA A 32 -12.02 -51.46 37.03
C ALA A 32 -12.77 -52.29 38.07
N GLU A 33 -14.09 -52.43 37.89
CA GLU A 33 -14.86 -53.43 38.62
C GLU A 33 -14.74 -54.77 37.87
N MET A 34 -14.05 -55.73 38.49
CA MET A 34 -14.36 -57.14 38.28
C MET A 34 -15.69 -57.43 38.98
N THR A 35 -16.79 -57.51 38.23
CA THR A 35 -17.93 -58.32 38.66
C THR A 35 -17.61 -59.78 38.33
N ILE A 36 -17.38 -60.54 39.39
CA ILE A 36 -17.23 -62.00 39.38
C ILE A 36 -18.61 -62.59 39.10
N GLU A 37 -18.93 -62.86 37.83
CA GLU A 37 -19.94 -63.84 37.41
C GLU A 37 -19.92 -63.97 35.87
N ASP A 38 -19.02 -64.82 35.37
CA ASP A 38 -19.21 -65.77 34.25
C ASP A 38 -17.87 -66.11 33.59
N LYS A 39 -17.26 -67.18 34.10
CA LYS A 39 -16.11 -67.85 33.46
C LYS A 39 -16.60 -68.68 32.27
N GLU A 40 -16.75 -68.08 31.09
CA GLU A 40 -16.72 -68.81 29.82
C GLU A 40 -16.38 -67.89 28.62
N LYS A 41 -15.12 -67.92 28.18
CA LYS A 41 -14.62 -67.52 26.83
C LYS A 41 -15.13 -66.20 26.21
N GLN A 42 -15.03 -65.08 26.91
CA GLN A 42 -14.95 -63.75 26.26
C GLN A 42 -13.54 -63.18 26.39
N GLN A 43 -13.00 -62.70 25.28
CA GLN A 43 -11.72 -61.99 25.22
C GLN A 43 -11.91 -60.64 25.90
N GLU A 44 -11.46 -60.50 27.15
CA GLU A 44 -11.64 -59.28 27.94
C GLU A 44 -10.98 -58.08 27.25
N GLU A 45 -11.82 -57.17 26.79
CA GLU A 45 -11.45 -55.86 26.30
C GLU A 45 -10.82 -55.05 27.44
N ARG A 46 -9.60 -54.56 27.24
CA ARG A 46 -8.86 -53.76 28.23
C ARG A 46 -8.81 -52.31 27.80
N VAL A 47 -9.31 -51.39 28.63
CA VAL A 47 -9.50 -49.97 28.30
C VAL A 47 -8.52 -49.09 29.07
N TYR A 48 -7.86 -48.17 28.36
CA TYR A 48 -6.86 -47.25 28.89
C TYR A 48 -7.27 -45.80 28.60
N GLN A 49 -7.29 -44.96 29.63
CA GLN A 49 -7.45 -43.51 29.50
C GLN A 49 -6.05 -42.89 29.55
N LEU A 50 -5.57 -42.39 28.41
CA LEU A 50 -4.21 -41.89 28.25
C LEU A 50 -4.19 -40.38 28.38
N LEU A 51 -3.69 -39.90 29.51
CA LEU A 51 -3.47 -38.47 29.74
C LEU A 51 -2.48 -37.89 28.72
N PRO A 52 -2.66 -36.64 28.26
CA PRO A 52 -1.72 -36.00 27.36
C PRO A 52 -0.40 -35.69 28.09
N LYS A 53 0.68 -36.37 27.70
CA LYS A 53 2.00 -36.28 28.35
C LYS A 53 2.92 -35.23 27.74
N GLY A 54 2.60 -34.74 26.54
CA GLY A 54 3.51 -33.93 25.74
C GLY A 54 4.67 -34.75 25.17
N ASP A 55 5.58 -34.08 24.46
CA ASP A 55 6.67 -34.74 23.76
C ASP A 55 7.97 -34.80 24.59
N VAL A 56 8.54 -36.01 24.75
CA VAL A 56 9.79 -36.24 25.50
C VAL A 56 10.97 -35.49 24.91
N GLU A 57 11.07 -35.39 23.58
CA GLU A 57 12.14 -34.65 22.91
C GLU A 57 11.97 -33.14 23.11
N GLY A 58 10.75 -32.63 22.97
CA GLY A 58 10.43 -31.24 23.30
C GLY A 58 10.83 -30.86 24.73
N MET A 59 10.53 -31.71 25.72
CA MET A 59 10.95 -31.49 27.11
C MET A 59 12.47 -31.59 27.30
N ARG A 60 13.15 -32.51 26.61
CA ARG A 60 14.61 -32.61 26.63
C ARG A 60 15.26 -31.33 26.12
N GLU A 61 14.78 -30.80 25.00
CA GLU A 61 15.29 -29.57 24.37
C GLU A 61 15.02 -28.34 25.23
N LEU A 62 13.80 -28.19 25.76
CA LEU A 62 13.45 -27.12 26.70
C LEU A 62 14.35 -27.12 27.93
N HIS A 63 14.66 -28.30 28.48
CA HIS A 63 15.52 -28.43 29.64
C HIS A 63 17.01 -28.36 29.31
N GLN A 64 17.35 -28.38 28.02
CA GLN A 64 18.71 -28.50 27.48
C GLN A 64 19.46 -29.73 28.03
N ARG A 65 18.73 -30.82 28.29
CA ARG A 65 19.27 -32.11 28.76
C ARG A 65 19.82 -32.91 27.59
N ARG A 66 20.71 -33.86 27.88
CA ARG A 66 21.31 -34.73 26.85
C ARG A 66 20.42 -35.87 26.40
N MET A 67 19.49 -36.31 27.24
CA MET A 67 18.72 -37.54 27.06
C MET A 67 17.26 -37.30 27.42
N SER A 68 16.35 -37.94 26.68
CA SER A 68 14.91 -37.85 26.92
C SER A 68 14.49 -38.69 28.13
N PHE A 69 13.44 -38.28 28.82
CA PHE A 69 12.77 -39.11 29.82
C PHE A 69 11.88 -40.16 29.14
N SER A 70 11.24 -41.03 29.93
CA SER A 70 10.48 -42.15 29.36
C SER A 70 9.19 -41.69 28.65
N PRO A 71 8.93 -42.19 27.43
CA PRO A 71 7.66 -41.95 26.75
C PRO A 71 6.55 -42.91 27.22
N TYR A 72 6.87 -43.87 28.09
CA TYR A 72 6.01 -45.03 28.35
C TYR A 72 4.93 -44.76 29.39
N GLU A 73 3.68 -45.04 29.00
CA GLU A 73 2.59 -45.35 29.91
C GLU A 73 2.31 -46.87 29.83
N PRO A 74 2.59 -47.65 30.90
CA PRO A 74 2.53 -49.11 30.87
C PRO A 74 1.09 -49.64 30.86
N THR A 75 0.89 -50.76 30.18
CA THR A 75 -0.44 -51.38 30.05
C THR A 75 -0.66 -52.60 30.94
N GLY A 76 0.41 -53.26 31.42
CA GLY A 76 0.33 -54.57 32.06
C GLY A 76 -0.07 -55.68 31.09
N ILE A 77 0.26 -55.52 29.80
CA ILE A 77 0.02 -56.53 28.76
C ILE A 77 1.36 -56.96 28.18
N TYR A 78 1.62 -58.26 28.18
CA TYR A 78 2.69 -58.90 27.43
C TYR A 78 2.17 -59.45 26.10
N VAL A 79 2.89 -59.19 25.02
CA VAL A 79 2.57 -59.65 23.67
C VAL A 79 3.62 -60.66 23.24
N LYS A 80 3.21 -61.85 22.81
CA LYS A 80 4.16 -62.88 22.38
C LYS A 80 4.80 -62.54 21.02
N PRO A 81 5.99 -63.09 20.72
CA PRO A 81 6.58 -63.05 19.39
C PRO A 81 5.58 -63.38 18.28
N GLY A 82 5.38 -62.44 17.34
CA GLY A 82 4.48 -62.60 16.19
C GLY A 82 2.99 -62.51 16.48
N GLU A 83 2.58 -62.31 17.74
CA GLU A 83 1.18 -62.17 18.11
C GLU A 83 0.58 -60.86 17.58
N GLU A 84 -0.59 -60.94 16.96
CA GLU A 84 -1.36 -59.76 16.54
C GLU A 84 -2.17 -59.22 17.70
N VAL A 85 -2.04 -57.91 17.95
CA VAL A 85 -2.84 -57.16 18.91
C VAL A 85 -3.73 -56.19 18.16
N VAL A 86 -5.02 -56.21 18.47
CA VAL A 86 -6.03 -55.31 17.91
C VAL A 86 -6.35 -54.22 18.91
N ILE A 87 -6.05 -52.97 18.55
CA ILE A 87 -6.23 -51.80 19.40
C ILE A 87 -7.18 -50.82 18.72
N GLN A 88 -8.26 -50.47 19.41
CA GLN A 88 -9.18 -49.41 19.00
C GLN A 88 -8.79 -48.10 19.70
N VAL A 89 -8.46 -47.07 18.93
CA VAL A 89 -8.23 -45.71 19.43
C VAL A 89 -9.50 -44.89 19.20
N GLU A 90 -10.05 -44.29 20.25
CA GLU A 90 -11.23 -43.42 20.16
C GLU A 90 -10.82 -41.94 20.01
N GLY A 91 -11.73 -41.11 19.51
CA GLY A 91 -11.49 -39.69 19.27
C GLY A 91 -10.86 -39.40 17.90
N ASN A 92 -10.11 -38.31 17.80
CA ASN A 92 -9.50 -37.81 16.56
C ASN A 92 -7.97 -37.70 16.62
N GLN A 93 -7.37 -37.86 17.80
CA GLN A 93 -5.93 -37.80 18.01
C GLN A 93 -5.28 -39.17 17.78
N GLN A 94 -4.25 -39.21 16.94
CA GLN A 94 -3.37 -40.38 16.84
C GLN A 94 -2.45 -40.47 18.06
N ILE A 95 -2.03 -41.66 18.44
CA ILE A 95 -1.05 -41.89 19.52
C ILE A 95 0.04 -42.84 19.05
N ARG A 96 1.06 -43.05 19.87
CA ARG A 96 2.07 -44.09 19.63
C ARG A 96 1.91 -45.25 20.60
N ALA A 97 2.39 -46.41 20.18
CA ALA A 97 2.54 -47.57 21.05
C ALA A 97 3.89 -48.24 20.82
N TYR A 98 4.34 -49.03 21.80
CA TYR A 98 5.56 -49.81 21.74
C TYR A 98 5.26 -51.25 22.12
N ILE A 99 5.87 -52.20 21.41
CA ILE A 99 5.96 -53.60 21.85
C ILE A 99 7.44 -53.90 22.09
N GLY A 100 7.79 -54.12 23.35
CA GLY A 100 9.16 -54.23 23.86
C GLY A 100 9.51 -53.11 24.84
N THR A 101 10.55 -53.31 25.63
CA THR A 101 11.01 -52.38 26.65
C THR A 101 12.46 -52.00 26.42
N TYR A 102 12.75 -50.70 26.28
CA TYR A 102 14.13 -50.22 26.16
C TYR A 102 15.04 -50.85 27.24
N SER A 103 16.16 -51.45 26.82
CA SER A 103 17.15 -52.14 27.68
C SER A 103 16.71 -53.42 28.39
N TYR A 104 15.45 -53.85 28.34
CA TYR A 104 15.05 -55.13 28.96
C TYR A 104 15.36 -56.31 28.04
N GLU A 105 15.09 -56.14 26.75
CA GLU A 105 15.47 -57.08 25.71
C GLU A 105 16.77 -56.66 25.00
N LYS A 106 17.44 -57.63 24.35
CA LYS A 106 18.63 -57.36 23.52
C LYS A 106 18.34 -56.44 22.33
N GLU A 107 17.15 -56.60 21.73
CA GLU A 107 16.72 -55.83 20.57
C GLU A 107 15.86 -54.64 21.03
N GLU A 108 15.97 -53.51 20.34
CA GLU A 108 15.20 -52.30 20.65
C GLU A 108 13.68 -52.52 20.45
N PRO A 109 12.83 -51.83 21.22
CA PRO A 109 11.38 -51.97 21.14
C PRO A 109 10.83 -51.51 19.79
N LYS A 110 9.82 -52.20 19.28
CA LYS A 110 9.15 -51.83 18.03
C LYS A 110 8.10 -50.75 18.30
N GLN A 111 8.25 -49.59 17.68
CA GLN A 111 7.28 -48.48 17.76
C GLN A 111 6.20 -48.59 16.68
N PHE A 112 4.98 -48.18 17.02
CA PHE A 112 3.81 -48.13 16.14
C PHE A 112 3.13 -46.76 16.25
N ASN A 113 2.70 -46.20 15.11
CA ASN A 113 1.74 -45.10 15.09
C ASN A 113 0.33 -45.71 15.04
N LEU A 114 -0.54 -45.29 15.95
CA LEU A 114 -1.92 -45.76 16.04
C LEU A 114 -2.85 -44.63 15.60
N ASN A 115 -3.54 -44.85 14.49
CA ASN A 115 -4.54 -43.92 13.98
C ASN A 115 -5.84 -44.05 14.79
N PRO A 116 -6.70 -43.01 14.84
CA PRO A 116 -8.07 -43.15 15.31
C PRO A 116 -8.77 -44.29 14.55
N GLY A 117 -9.48 -45.16 15.27
CA GLY A 117 -10.04 -46.39 14.70
C GLY A 117 -9.33 -47.68 15.14
N GLU A 118 -9.58 -48.76 14.40
CA GLU A 118 -8.98 -50.07 14.65
C GLU A 118 -7.56 -50.13 14.07
N ASN A 119 -6.60 -50.59 14.86
CA ASN A 119 -5.21 -50.81 14.49
C ASN A 119 -4.84 -52.27 14.78
N LYS A 120 -4.10 -52.90 13.87
CA LYS A 120 -3.55 -54.25 14.04
C LYS A 120 -2.03 -54.17 14.04
N ILE A 121 -1.43 -54.47 15.17
CA ILE A 121 0.02 -54.35 15.37
C ILE A 121 0.62 -55.69 15.79
N SER A 122 1.86 -55.93 15.40
CA SER A 122 2.63 -57.12 15.79
C SER A 122 4.14 -56.86 15.74
N SER A 123 4.88 -57.54 16.62
CA SER A 123 6.34 -57.50 16.70
C SER A 123 6.88 -58.92 16.64
N SER A 124 7.94 -59.16 15.84
CA SER A 124 8.59 -60.46 15.75
C SER A 124 9.21 -60.91 17.08
N ASN A 125 9.60 -59.96 17.92
CA ASN A 125 10.29 -60.23 19.19
C ASN A 125 9.33 -60.34 20.37
N GLY A 126 8.06 -59.91 20.20
CA GLY A 126 7.15 -59.74 21.33
C GLY A 126 7.64 -58.65 22.28
N GLY A 127 7.08 -58.63 23.49
CA GLY A 127 7.44 -57.70 24.56
C GLY A 127 6.23 -57.05 25.24
N LEU A 128 6.50 -56.22 26.24
CA LEU A 128 5.45 -55.46 26.93
C LEU A 128 4.87 -54.37 26.03
N LEU A 129 3.57 -54.14 26.15
CA LEU A 129 2.85 -53.09 25.43
C LEU A 129 2.85 -51.79 26.24
N TYR A 130 3.26 -50.70 25.60
CA TYR A 130 3.20 -49.34 26.14
C TYR A 130 2.42 -48.43 25.22
N PHE A 131 1.72 -47.45 25.79
CA PHE A 131 1.15 -46.33 25.04
C PHE A 131 1.96 -45.05 25.26
N TYR A 132 1.88 -44.15 24.28
CA TYR A 132 2.46 -42.82 24.36
C TYR A 132 1.52 -41.80 23.71
N ASN A 133 0.75 -41.10 24.57
CA ASN A 133 -0.01 -39.92 24.18
C ASN A 133 0.91 -38.69 24.27
N TYR A 134 1.59 -38.40 23.15
CA TYR A 134 2.60 -37.34 23.04
C TYR A 134 2.01 -35.93 22.86
N HIS A 135 0.68 -35.80 22.84
CA HIS A 135 0.00 -34.51 22.76
C HIS A 135 0.05 -33.78 24.11
N ASN A 136 -0.01 -32.44 24.07
CA ASN A 136 -0.06 -31.61 25.29
C ASN A 136 -1.46 -31.50 25.88
N THR A 137 -2.49 -31.68 25.04
CA THR A 137 -3.91 -31.60 25.38
C THR A 137 -4.69 -32.79 24.81
N GLY A 138 -5.85 -33.08 25.40
CA GLY A 138 -6.73 -34.18 24.96
C GLY A 138 -6.34 -35.53 25.55
N GLU A 139 -7.25 -36.07 26.37
CA GLU A 139 -7.15 -37.48 26.78
C GLU A 139 -7.57 -38.38 25.62
N VAL A 140 -6.86 -39.49 25.45
CA VAL A 140 -7.15 -40.48 24.40
C VAL A 140 -7.54 -41.80 25.04
N VAL A 141 -8.67 -42.37 24.63
CA VAL A 141 -9.10 -43.70 25.06
C VAL A 141 -8.60 -44.74 24.07
N ALA A 142 -7.79 -45.69 24.55
CA ALA A 142 -7.29 -46.82 23.78
C ALA A 142 -7.83 -48.13 24.36
N LYS A 143 -8.33 -49.02 23.50
CA LYS A 143 -8.97 -50.28 23.89
C LYS A 143 -8.26 -51.45 23.22
N VAL A 144 -7.63 -52.32 24.00
CA VAL A 144 -7.04 -53.56 23.49
C VAL A 144 -8.14 -54.62 23.40
N LYS A 145 -8.68 -54.79 22.19
CA LYS A 145 -9.82 -55.66 21.88
C LYS A 145 -9.43 -57.13 21.81
N LYS A 146 -8.24 -57.42 21.26
CA LYS A 146 -7.75 -58.78 21.01
C LYS A 146 -6.23 -58.83 21.10
N GLY A 147 -5.71 -59.99 21.51
CA GLY A 147 -4.26 -60.24 21.64
C GLY A 147 -3.66 -59.71 22.93
N GLY A 148 -2.50 -60.24 23.28
CA GLY A 148 -1.76 -59.96 24.50
C GLY A 148 -2.35 -60.62 25.74
N THR A 149 -1.49 -61.00 26.67
CA THR A 149 -1.84 -61.61 27.96
C THR A 149 -1.49 -60.69 29.13
N PRO A 150 -2.21 -60.75 30.27
CA PRO A 150 -1.86 -59.98 31.45
C PRO A 150 -0.41 -60.19 31.91
N ASN A 151 0.22 -59.11 32.39
CA ASN A 151 1.52 -59.09 33.04
C ASN A 151 1.43 -58.21 34.31
N PRO A 152 2.09 -58.56 35.43
CA PRO A 152 2.01 -57.78 36.67
C PRO A 152 2.44 -56.31 36.49
N LEU A 153 1.51 -55.41 36.80
CA LEU A 153 1.72 -53.97 36.82
C LEU A 153 1.13 -53.38 38.11
N PHE A 154 1.99 -53.03 39.05
CA PHE A 154 1.60 -52.28 40.24
C PHE A 154 1.61 -50.77 39.96
N ILE A 155 0.59 -50.05 40.42
CA ILE A 155 0.46 -48.60 40.22
C ILE A 155 0.22 -47.98 41.58
N LEU A 156 1.13 -47.10 42.02
CA LEU A 156 1.04 -46.39 43.28
C LEU A 156 -0.25 -45.57 43.35
N GLY A 157 -0.93 -45.62 44.51
CA GLY A 157 -2.21 -44.93 44.72
C GLY A 157 -3.43 -45.61 44.10
N LYS A 158 -3.24 -46.58 43.19
CA LYS A 158 -4.33 -47.38 42.60
C LYS A 158 -4.43 -48.78 43.18
N HIS A 159 -3.31 -49.50 43.27
CA HIS A 159 -3.27 -50.90 43.70
C HIS A 159 -2.89 -51.03 45.17
N THR A 160 -3.50 -51.99 45.88
CA THR A 160 -3.24 -52.29 47.29
C THR A 160 -2.29 -53.48 47.45
N THR A 161 -1.80 -53.74 48.67
CA THR A 161 -1.04 -54.96 49.00
C THR A 161 -1.77 -56.24 48.61
N LYS A 162 -3.11 -56.27 48.74
CA LYS A 162 -3.93 -57.42 48.35
C LYS A 162 -3.92 -57.61 46.84
N ASP A 163 -4.00 -56.53 46.08
CA ASP A 163 -3.92 -56.57 44.62
C ASP A 163 -2.54 -57.04 44.16
N TRP A 164 -1.47 -56.56 44.80
CA TRP A 164 -0.10 -56.99 44.53
C TRP A 164 0.06 -58.51 44.71
N LYS A 165 -0.34 -59.05 45.86
CA LYS A 165 -0.30 -60.49 46.13
C LYS A 165 -1.14 -61.28 45.14
N ARG A 166 -2.31 -60.76 44.74
CA ARG A 166 -3.16 -61.37 43.72
C ARG A 166 -2.47 -61.39 42.35
N MET A 167 -1.88 -60.28 41.90
CA MET A 167 -1.17 -60.16 40.62
C MET A 167 -0.04 -61.19 40.50
N LEU A 168 0.76 -61.35 41.55
CA LEU A 168 1.84 -62.33 41.57
C LEU A 168 1.33 -63.78 41.62
N ALA A 169 0.22 -64.04 42.31
CA ALA A 169 -0.37 -65.37 42.37
C ALA A 169 -1.05 -65.80 41.06
N GLU A 170 -1.72 -64.87 40.37
CA GLU A 170 -2.39 -65.10 39.08
C GLU A 170 -1.41 -65.22 37.91
N ASN A 171 -0.21 -64.64 38.05
CA ASN A 171 0.84 -64.65 37.04
C ASN A 171 2.15 -65.19 37.63
N PRO A 172 2.27 -66.52 37.89
CA PRO A 172 3.38 -67.09 38.64
C PRO A 172 4.72 -67.05 37.90
N ASN A 173 4.71 -67.00 36.57
CA ASN A 173 5.90 -66.87 35.72
C ASN A 173 5.68 -65.71 34.73
N PRO A 174 5.61 -64.46 35.20
CA PRO A 174 5.36 -63.32 34.34
C PRO A 174 6.58 -63.01 33.48
N TYR A 175 6.38 -62.27 32.40
CA TYR A 175 7.49 -61.87 31.53
C TYR A 175 8.42 -60.86 32.23
N ALA A 176 7.81 -59.93 32.98
CA ALA A 176 8.50 -58.96 33.83
C ALA A 176 7.57 -58.55 34.98
N ILE A 177 8.10 -57.78 35.91
CA ILE A 177 7.33 -57.06 36.92
C ILE A 177 7.45 -55.56 36.65
N GLU A 178 6.31 -54.90 36.45
CA GLU A 178 6.25 -53.45 36.31
C GLU A 178 5.72 -52.79 37.58
N MET A 179 6.40 -51.74 38.04
CA MET A 179 6.00 -50.96 39.22
C MET A 179 6.05 -49.48 38.85
N LYS A 180 4.91 -48.80 38.92
CA LYS A 180 4.76 -47.41 38.49
C LYS A 180 4.43 -46.48 39.65
N GLY A 181 5.27 -45.48 39.87
CA GLY A 181 5.06 -44.35 40.77
C GLY A 181 4.36 -43.17 40.08
N GLU A 182 4.43 -42.00 40.72
CA GLU A 182 4.03 -40.73 40.09
C GLU A 182 5.05 -40.29 39.03
N ASN A 183 6.34 -40.41 39.34
CA ASN A 183 7.46 -39.97 38.52
C ASN A 183 8.38 -41.13 38.11
N SER A 184 8.21 -42.33 38.64
CA SER A 184 9.02 -43.51 38.31
C SER A 184 8.27 -44.63 37.59
N LEU A 185 8.99 -45.37 36.75
CA LEU A 185 8.59 -46.66 36.20
C LEU A 185 9.75 -47.64 36.38
N LEU A 186 9.51 -48.79 36.99
CA LEU A 186 10.51 -49.85 37.15
C LEU A 186 10.05 -51.08 36.36
N THR A 187 10.91 -51.62 35.50
CA THR A 187 10.68 -52.88 34.78
C THR A 187 11.79 -53.87 35.09
N MET A 188 11.44 -54.95 35.79
CA MET A 188 12.38 -55.83 36.47
C MET A 188 12.06 -57.29 36.24
N HIS A 189 13.06 -58.16 36.34
CA HIS A 189 12.85 -59.59 36.32
C HIS A 189 12.14 -60.06 37.61
N PRO A 190 11.19 -61.00 37.52
CA PRO A 190 10.40 -61.45 38.68
C PRO A 190 11.25 -62.02 39.82
N GLU A 191 12.31 -62.76 39.50
CA GLU A 191 13.27 -63.31 40.45
C GLU A 191 14.00 -62.22 41.24
N THR A 192 14.42 -61.15 40.55
CA THR A 192 15.15 -60.04 41.14
C THR A 192 14.26 -59.24 42.09
N VAL A 193 12.99 -59.02 41.72
CA VAL A 193 12.00 -58.40 42.63
C VAL A 193 11.76 -59.27 43.85
N LYS A 194 11.59 -60.59 43.66
CA LYS A 194 11.40 -61.52 44.78
C LYS A 194 12.59 -61.54 45.74
N GLU A 195 13.80 -61.36 45.22
CA GLU A 195 15.03 -61.34 46.01
C GLU A 195 15.18 -60.04 46.81
N HIS A 196 14.98 -58.88 46.18
CA HIS A 196 15.37 -57.59 46.75
C HIS A 196 14.23 -56.75 47.32
N LEU A 197 12.98 -56.93 46.89
CA LEU A 197 11.84 -56.21 47.48
C LEU A 197 11.55 -56.77 48.88
N LYS A 198 11.93 -56.03 49.91
CA LYS A 198 11.79 -56.47 51.32
C LYS A 198 10.44 -56.13 51.94
N GLN A 199 9.63 -55.34 51.26
CA GLN A 199 8.30 -54.92 51.71
C GLN A 199 7.21 -55.86 51.18
N GLU A 200 6.05 -55.87 51.83
CA GLU A 200 4.89 -56.69 51.43
C GLU A 200 4.29 -56.27 50.08
N ASP A 201 4.58 -55.05 49.63
CA ASP A 201 4.23 -54.47 48.33
C ASP A 201 5.23 -53.37 47.95
N PRO A 202 5.27 -52.91 46.68
CA PRO A 202 6.28 -51.95 46.23
C PRO A 202 5.93 -50.48 46.53
N ALA A 203 4.85 -50.17 47.28
CA ALA A 203 4.39 -48.79 47.42
C ALA A 203 5.41 -47.88 48.12
N ALA A 204 6.07 -48.37 49.17
CA ALA A 204 7.08 -47.60 49.89
C ALA A 204 8.34 -47.36 49.04
N LEU A 205 8.75 -48.37 48.27
CA LEU A 205 9.87 -48.29 47.33
C LEU A 205 9.59 -47.24 46.24
N LEU A 206 8.41 -47.29 45.62
CA LEU A 206 8.02 -46.33 44.58
C LEU A 206 7.98 -44.89 45.08
N LYS A 207 7.46 -44.65 46.29
CA LYS A 207 7.50 -43.33 46.93
C LYS A 207 8.92 -42.81 47.13
N LYS A 208 9.86 -43.69 47.48
CA LYS A 208 11.27 -43.30 47.63
C LYS A 208 11.91 -42.96 46.30
N HIS A 209 11.64 -43.73 45.24
CA HIS A 209 12.06 -43.37 43.87
C HIS A 209 11.49 -42.03 43.43
N ASP A 210 10.18 -41.79 43.65
CA ASP A 210 9.55 -40.51 43.33
C ASP A 210 10.17 -39.35 44.13
N GLU A 211 10.51 -39.55 45.40
CA GLU A 211 11.21 -38.56 46.23
C GLU A 211 12.59 -38.20 45.67
N ILE A 212 13.38 -39.20 45.28
CA ILE A 212 14.71 -39.01 44.66
C ILE A 212 14.58 -38.22 43.35
N ILE A 213 13.66 -38.62 42.48
CA ILE A 213 13.40 -37.92 41.20
C ILE A 213 13.01 -36.47 41.44
N ASN A 214 12.17 -36.20 42.43
CA ASN A 214 11.77 -34.84 42.76
C ASN A 214 12.90 -34.00 43.36
N ILE A 215 13.86 -34.60 44.07
CA ILE A 215 15.08 -33.90 44.52
C ILE A 215 15.92 -33.47 43.32
N GLU A 216 16.10 -34.35 42.33
CA GLU A 216 16.86 -34.03 41.13
C GLU A 216 16.15 -33.01 40.22
N HIS A 217 14.83 -33.13 40.06
CA HIS A 217 14.03 -32.08 39.43
C HIS A 217 14.23 -30.75 40.15
N LYS A 218 14.17 -30.74 41.49
CA LYS A 218 14.29 -29.53 42.30
C LYS A 218 15.66 -28.87 42.12
N ILE A 219 16.77 -29.60 42.17
CA ILE A 219 18.12 -29.01 41.96
C ILE A 219 18.33 -28.56 40.50
N SER A 220 17.62 -29.17 39.54
CA SER A 220 17.48 -28.66 38.17
C SER A 220 16.57 -27.43 38.05
N GLY A 221 15.96 -26.93 39.13
CA GLY A 221 15.00 -25.82 39.07
C GLY A 221 13.74 -26.16 38.28
N LEU A 222 13.35 -27.43 38.30
CA LEU A 222 12.14 -27.98 37.70
C LEU A 222 11.12 -28.31 38.80
N SER A 223 9.84 -28.14 38.48
CA SER A 223 8.73 -28.44 39.39
C SER A 223 7.48 -28.79 38.60
N LYS A 224 6.54 -29.48 39.25
CA LYS A 224 5.26 -29.89 38.66
C LYS A 224 4.36 -28.72 38.27
N ASP A 225 4.35 -27.66 39.07
CA ASP A 225 3.54 -26.46 38.86
C ASP A 225 4.30 -25.35 38.11
N GLY A 226 5.57 -25.59 37.79
CA GLY A 226 6.42 -24.62 37.08
C GLY A 226 5.94 -24.41 35.65
N ALA A 227 6.00 -23.16 35.18
CA ALA A 227 5.73 -22.82 33.79
C ALA A 227 7.04 -22.68 33.00
N GLY A 228 6.99 -23.00 31.70
CA GLY A 228 8.12 -22.79 30.79
C GLY A 228 9.41 -23.49 31.26
N VAL A 229 10.48 -22.73 31.48
CA VAL A 229 11.81 -23.26 31.85
C VAL A 229 11.87 -23.94 33.22
N ALA A 230 10.82 -23.84 34.03
CA ALA A 230 10.69 -24.48 35.33
C ALA A 230 9.70 -25.65 35.37
N ASN A 231 9.03 -25.95 34.26
CA ASN A 231 8.12 -27.09 34.16
C ASN A 231 8.91 -28.39 34.10
N GLN A 232 8.72 -29.34 35.01
CA GLN A 232 9.41 -30.64 34.95
C GLN A 232 8.92 -31.56 33.82
N GLY A 233 7.77 -31.27 33.22
CA GLY A 233 7.09 -32.16 32.27
C GLY A 233 6.24 -33.23 32.96
N LYS A 234 5.63 -34.09 32.15
CA LYS A 234 4.68 -35.12 32.63
C LYS A 234 5.23 -36.55 32.49
N HIS A 235 6.43 -36.68 31.96
CA HIS A 235 7.13 -37.95 31.71
C HIS A 235 7.80 -38.47 32.97
N SER A 236 7.89 -39.79 33.08
CA SER A 236 8.52 -40.47 34.20
C SER A 236 9.96 -40.87 33.88
N ILE A 237 10.73 -41.19 34.91
CA ILE A 237 12.03 -41.84 34.78
C ILE A 237 11.83 -43.34 34.81
N HIS A 238 12.45 -44.04 33.87
CA HIS A 238 12.33 -45.49 33.72
C HIS A 238 13.62 -46.17 34.17
N PHE A 239 13.51 -47.08 35.11
CA PHE A 239 14.57 -47.92 35.65
C PHE A 239 14.38 -49.34 35.12
N VAL A 240 15.37 -49.86 34.40
CA VAL A 240 15.27 -51.15 33.72
C VAL A 240 16.38 -52.09 34.16
N GLU A 241 16.03 -53.33 34.50
CA GLU A 241 17.03 -54.39 34.65
C GLU A 241 17.45 -54.93 33.28
N ASP A 242 18.72 -54.77 32.93
CA ASP A 242 19.30 -55.15 31.63
C ASP A 242 20.20 -56.38 31.79
N TRP A 243 19.74 -57.52 31.29
CA TRP A 243 20.51 -58.78 31.33
C TRP A 243 21.45 -58.97 30.13
N TYR A 244 21.43 -58.05 29.17
CA TYR A 244 22.11 -58.18 27.88
C TYR A 244 23.29 -57.20 27.73
N THR A 245 23.75 -56.64 28.84
CA THR A 245 24.86 -55.69 28.92
C THR A 245 25.93 -56.16 29.90
N ASP A 246 27.18 -55.82 29.59
CA ASP A 246 28.33 -55.98 30.49
C ASP A 246 28.62 -54.68 31.27
N ASN A 247 27.92 -53.58 30.97
CA ASN A 247 28.04 -52.34 31.74
C ASN A 247 27.50 -52.55 33.17
N TYR A 248 28.03 -51.84 34.15
CA TYR A 248 27.55 -51.92 35.53
C TYR A 248 26.15 -51.31 35.67
N MET A 249 26.05 -50.01 35.42
CA MET A 249 24.82 -49.23 35.34
C MET A 249 25.03 -48.17 34.24
N TYR A 250 23.96 -47.70 33.61
CA TYR A 250 24.05 -46.64 32.62
C TYR A 250 22.74 -45.88 32.42
N ALA A 251 22.84 -44.63 31.98
CA ALA A 251 21.72 -43.81 31.55
C ALA A 251 21.82 -43.48 30.06
N THR A 252 20.67 -43.50 29.39
CA THR A 252 20.57 -43.08 27.99
C THR A 252 19.17 -42.54 27.70
N TYR A 253 18.86 -42.27 26.43
CA TYR A 253 17.52 -41.86 26.02
C TYR A 253 16.47 -42.83 26.58
N TYR A 254 15.43 -42.25 27.18
CA TYR A 254 14.23 -42.88 27.71
C TYR A 254 14.35 -43.59 29.07
N ARG A 255 15.55 -44.07 29.45
CA ARG A 255 15.72 -44.91 30.67
C ARG A 255 17.10 -44.83 31.32
N THR A 256 17.16 -45.22 32.57
CA THR A 256 18.34 -45.74 33.26
C THR A 256 18.25 -47.27 33.29
N ALA A 257 19.40 -47.94 33.23
CA ALA A 257 19.49 -49.38 33.15
C ALA A 257 20.58 -49.94 34.06
N TYR A 258 20.32 -51.11 34.63
CA TYR A 258 21.11 -51.72 35.70
C TYR A 258 21.36 -53.18 35.32
N SER A 259 22.62 -53.61 35.27
CA SER A 259 22.90 -54.96 34.83
C SER A 259 22.54 -56.02 35.87
N LYS A 260 22.38 -57.26 35.40
CA LYS A 260 22.09 -58.41 36.24
C LYS A 260 23.00 -58.47 37.47
N GLY A 261 22.38 -58.58 38.65
CA GLY A 261 23.08 -58.64 39.94
C GLY A 261 23.32 -57.29 40.61
N ASN A 262 23.00 -56.16 39.94
CA ASN A 262 23.24 -54.81 40.45
C ASN A 262 21.94 -54.06 40.82
N LEU A 263 20.87 -54.78 41.13
CA LEU A 263 19.53 -54.20 41.34
C LEU A 263 19.17 -54.00 42.83
N GLU A 264 20.02 -54.43 43.75
CA GLU A 264 19.73 -54.31 45.19
C GLU A 264 19.50 -52.85 45.62
N SER A 265 20.40 -51.93 45.23
CA SER A 265 20.25 -50.50 45.53
C SER A 265 19.10 -49.82 44.77
N VAL A 266 18.44 -50.52 43.83
CA VAL A 266 17.25 -50.05 43.11
C VAL A 266 15.96 -50.59 43.73
N LEU A 267 15.97 -51.82 44.26
CA LEU A 267 14.77 -52.54 44.71
C LEU A 267 14.65 -52.72 46.22
N ASN A 268 15.74 -52.60 46.95
CA ASN A 268 15.73 -52.60 48.40
C ASN A 268 15.62 -51.17 48.92
N LEU A 269 14.50 -50.84 49.57
CA LEU A 269 14.22 -49.50 50.10
C LEU A 269 15.31 -48.98 51.04
N GLU A 270 15.90 -49.84 51.86
CA GLU A 270 16.94 -49.42 52.81
C GLU A 270 18.23 -49.05 52.08
N GLU A 271 18.67 -49.91 51.16
CA GLU A 271 19.86 -49.67 50.33
C GLU A 271 19.69 -48.45 49.42
N LEU A 272 18.53 -48.32 48.76
CA LEU A 272 18.21 -47.14 47.94
C LEU A 272 18.26 -45.84 48.74
N THR A 273 17.93 -45.87 50.03
CA THR A 273 17.90 -44.68 50.90
C THR A 273 19.27 -44.38 51.51
N ASN A 274 20.03 -45.40 51.88
CA ASN A 274 21.27 -45.25 52.65
C ASN A 274 22.56 -45.35 51.82
N ASP A 275 22.56 -46.12 50.73
CA ASP A 275 23.70 -46.35 49.85
C ASP A 275 23.31 -46.36 48.35
N GLY A 276 22.29 -45.59 47.99
CA GLY A 276 21.71 -45.55 46.64
C GLY A 276 22.54 -44.81 45.59
N TRP A 277 23.87 -44.66 45.77
CA TRP A 277 24.69 -43.82 44.89
C TRP A 277 24.56 -44.18 43.41
N GLY A 278 24.55 -45.47 43.07
CA GLY A 278 24.39 -45.95 41.70
C GLY A 278 23.13 -45.41 41.01
N PRO A 279 21.91 -45.71 41.50
CA PRO A 279 20.69 -45.18 40.90
C PRO A 279 20.57 -43.66 40.93
N TRP A 280 21.06 -42.97 41.98
CA TRP A 280 21.08 -41.50 42.01
C TRP A 280 22.00 -40.94 40.91
N HIS A 281 23.15 -41.57 40.69
CA HIS A 281 24.10 -41.17 39.65
C HIS A 281 23.53 -41.35 38.24
N GLU A 282 22.93 -42.50 37.92
CA GLU A 282 22.32 -42.70 36.60
C GLU A 282 21.15 -41.73 36.33
N LEU A 283 20.36 -41.43 37.36
CA LEU A 283 19.31 -40.43 37.28
C LEU A 283 19.91 -39.03 37.00
N GLY A 284 21.02 -38.68 37.65
CA GLY A 284 21.74 -37.43 37.43
C GLY A 284 22.19 -37.26 35.96
N HIS A 285 22.59 -38.33 35.28
CA HIS A 285 22.93 -38.28 33.86
C HIS A 285 21.74 -37.85 32.98
N GLN A 286 20.51 -38.23 33.33
CA GLN A 286 19.32 -37.79 32.63
C GLN A 286 18.99 -36.30 32.88
N HIS A 287 19.51 -35.72 33.96
CA HIS A 287 19.35 -34.31 34.33
C HIS A 287 20.48 -33.39 33.82
N GLN A 288 21.67 -33.92 33.52
CA GLN A 288 22.80 -33.12 33.04
C GLN A 288 22.44 -32.22 31.87
N GLN A 289 22.68 -30.92 32.05
CA GLN A 289 22.40 -29.88 31.08
C GLN A 289 23.62 -29.63 30.19
N ALA A 290 23.44 -29.81 28.88
CA ALA A 290 24.52 -29.82 27.89
C ALA A 290 25.31 -28.49 27.78
N PRO A 291 24.70 -27.30 27.90
CA PRO A 291 25.40 -26.01 27.79
C PRO A 291 26.52 -25.72 28.80
N TRP A 292 26.62 -26.46 29.89
CA TRP A 292 27.76 -26.37 30.82
C TRP A 292 28.40 -27.73 31.09
N LEU A 293 28.23 -28.66 30.15
CA LEU A 293 28.89 -29.95 30.14
C LEU A 293 29.98 -29.98 29.05
N TRP A 294 31.20 -29.57 29.39
CA TRP A 294 32.37 -29.70 28.51
C TRP A 294 33.07 -31.06 28.68
N SER A 295 34.00 -31.39 27.79
CA SER A 295 34.76 -32.64 27.86
C SER A 295 35.44 -32.81 29.23
N GLY A 296 35.31 -34.00 29.81
CA GLY A 296 35.80 -34.31 31.16
C GLY A 296 34.83 -34.00 32.30
N LEU A 297 33.63 -33.46 32.02
CA LEU A 297 32.59 -33.25 33.06
C LEU A 297 31.47 -34.30 33.09
N GLY A 298 31.45 -35.25 32.14
CA GLY A 298 30.42 -36.30 32.06
C GLY A 298 30.19 -37.01 33.40
N GLU A 299 31.27 -37.46 34.02
CA GLU A 299 31.26 -38.14 35.32
C GLU A 299 31.43 -37.19 36.53
N VAL A 300 31.38 -35.88 36.30
CA VAL A 300 31.57 -34.85 37.33
C VAL A 300 30.23 -34.25 37.72
N THR A 301 29.58 -33.55 36.80
CA THR A 301 28.39 -32.74 37.11
C THR A 301 27.15 -33.60 37.39
N VAL A 302 27.15 -34.85 36.95
CA VAL A 302 26.17 -35.87 37.35
C VAL A 302 26.11 -36.03 38.87
N ASN A 303 27.25 -35.91 39.56
CA ASN A 303 27.32 -36.11 40.99
C ASN A 303 26.87 -34.90 41.80
N ILE A 304 26.56 -33.76 41.17
CA ILE A 304 25.86 -32.65 41.84
C ILE A 304 24.47 -33.13 42.29
N TYR A 305 23.80 -33.93 41.44
CA TYR A 305 22.51 -34.52 41.73
C TYR A 305 22.63 -35.62 42.80
N SER A 306 23.60 -36.53 42.65
CA SER A 306 23.86 -37.57 43.65
C SER A 306 24.15 -37.01 45.04
N LEU A 307 24.97 -35.94 45.13
CA LEU A 307 25.23 -35.25 46.39
C LEU A 307 23.98 -34.56 46.95
N ALA A 308 23.13 -33.99 46.09
CA ALA A 308 21.87 -33.39 46.52
C ALA A 308 20.92 -34.41 47.15
N VAL A 309 20.79 -35.61 46.55
CA VAL A 309 20.02 -36.72 47.12
C VAL A 309 20.65 -37.17 48.44
N GLN A 310 21.95 -37.43 48.44
CA GLN A 310 22.69 -37.92 49.62
C GLN A 310 22.53 -36.99 50.83
N THR A 311 22.73 -35.68 50.62
CA THR A 311 22.62 -34.68 51.69
C THR A 311 21.18 -34.40 52.09
N THR A 312 20.22 -34.48 51.17
CA THR A 312 18.79 -34.38 51.50
C THR A 312 18.35 -35.52 52.42
N PHE A 313 18.91 -36.71 52.24
CA PHE A 313 18.68 -37.85 53.14
C PHE A 313 19.49 -37.79 54.45
N GLY A 314 20.22 -36.70 54.69
CA GLY A 314 20.95 -36.47 55.93
C GLY A 314 22.28 -37.20 56.03
N HIS A 315 22.77 -37.77 54.92
CA HIS A 315 24.05 -38.47 54.89
C HIS A 315 25.20 -37.49 54.65
N LYS A 316 26.38 -37.82 55.19
CA LYS A 316 27.62 -37.13 54.82
C LYS A 316 27.90 -37.31 53.34
N THR A 317 28.43 -36.27 52.70
CA THR A 317 28.81 -36.35 51.29
C THR A 317 29.87 -37.42 51.08
N ARG A 318 29.86 -38.04 49.89
CA ARG A 318 30.93 -38.91 49.44
C ARG A 318 32.27 -38.16 49.37
N LEU A 319 32.24 -36.87 49.04
CA LEU A 319 33.39 -35.97 49.07
C LEU A 319 34.06 -35.93 50.45
N GLU A 320 33.28 -35.76 51.52
CA GLU A 320 33.80 -35.75 52.90
C GLU A 320 34.21 -37.15 53.36
N LYS A 321 33.39 -38.17 53.09
CA LYS A 321 33.63 -39.56 53.55
C LYS A 321 34.91 -40.16 52.98
N GLU A 322 35.23 -39.84 51.73
CA GLU A 322 36.37 -40.41 51.00
C GLU A 322 37.59 -39.46 50.95
N GLY A 323 37.51 -38.26 51.54
CA GLY A 323 38.66 -37.35 51.65
C GLY A 323 38.96 -36.49 50.41
N HIS A 324 38.05 -36.45 49.43
CA HIS A 324 38.24 -35.77 48.14
C HIS A 324 38.50 -34.25 48.24
N TYR A 325 38.11 -33.60 49.34
CA TYR A 325 38.42 -32.18 49.56
C TYR A 325 39.93 -31.92 49.66
N GLU A 326 40.63 -32.68 50.50
CA GLU A 326 42.08 -32.49 50.71
C GLU A 326 42.85 -32.85 49.43
N ASP A 327 42.43 -33.90 48.73
CA ASP A 327 43.00 -34.31 47.45
C ASP A 327 42.83 -33.21 46.38
N ALA A 328 41.65 -32.59 46.32
CA ALA A 328 41.38 -31.48 45.41
C ALA A 328 42.15 -30.20 45.78
N PHE A 329 42.30 -29.91 47.08
CA PHE A 329 43.01 -28.73 47.57
C PHE A 329 44.49 -28.72 47.21
N ALA A 330 45.09 -29.89 47.03
CA ALA A 330 46.47 -30.02 46.53
C ALA A 330 46.67 -29.42 45.13
N TYR A 331 45.60 -29.10 44.38
CA TYR A 331 45.66 -28.50 43.06
C TYR A 331 45.35 -27.00 43.02
N LEU A 332 44.94 -26.39 44.14
CA LEU A 332 44.56 -24.98 44.16
C LEU A 332 45.71 -24.05 43.73
N GLY A 333 45.44 -23.20 42.75
CA GLY A 333 46.40 -22.26 42.16
C GLY A 333 47.33 -22.87 41.12
N LYS A 334 47.21 -24.17 40.79
CA LYS A 334 47.97 -24.79 39.69
C LYS A 334 47.26 -24.57 38.35
N THR A 335 48.01 -24.16 37.33
CA THR A 335 47.47 -23.87 35.99
C THR A 335 46.99 -25.10 35.23
N ASP A 336 47.50 -26.29 35.59
CA ASP A 336 47.16 -27.59 35.00
C ASP A 336 46.16 -28.40 35.85
N ALA A 337 45.53 -27.78 36.86
CA ALA A 337 44.62 -28.44 37.78
C ALA A 337 43.47 -29.17 37.06
N GLN A 338 42.86 -28.54 36.06
CA GLN A 338 41.74 -29.12 35.30
C GLN A 338 42.13 -30.36 34.48
N GLU A 339 43.40 -30.50 34.09
CA GLU A 339 43.89 -31.68 33.36
C GLU A 339 44.23 -32.83 34.30
N LYS A 340 44.72 -32.52 35.51
CA LYS A 340 45.23 -33.50 36.47
C LYS A 340 44.21 -34.02 37.48
N MET A 341 43.17 -33.25 37.79
CA MET A 341 42.14 -33.66 38.73
C MET A 341 41.24 -34.75 38.12
N GLY A 342 40.92 -35.76 38.94
CA GLY A 342 39.89 -36.76 38.65
C GLY A 342 38.48 -36.19 38.74
N ALA A 343 37.49 -37.07 38.60
CA ALA A 343 36.10 -36.63 38.53
C ALA A 343 35.58 -36.08 39.87
N PHE A 344 35.96 -36.73 40.99
CA PHE A 344 35.54 -36.32 42.33
C PHE A 344 36.27 -35.06 42.82
N GLU A 345 37.54 -34.88 42.47
CA GLU A 345 38.27 -33.64 42.80
C GLU A 345 37.71 -32.45 42.04
N LYS A 346 37.33 -32.62 40.77
CA LYS A 346 36.61 -31.59 39.99
C LYS A 346 35.24 -31.28 40.59
N LEU A 347 34.53 -32.30 41.09
CA LEU A 347 33.21 -32.14 41.70
C LEU A 347 33.25 -31.19 42.91
N VAL A 348 34.37 -31.12 43.64
CA VAL A 348 34.56 -30.19 44.76
C VAL A 348 34.27 -28.75 44.35
N MET A 349 34.84 -28.27 43.23
CA MET A 349 34.59 -26.91 42.72
C MET A 349 33.09 -26.64 42.52
N PHE A 350 32.37 -27.60 41.95
CA PHE A 350 30.94 -27.47 41.71
C PHE A 350 30.17 -27.45 43.04
N TRP A 351 30.40 -28.43 43.91
CA TRP A 351 29.68 -28.54 45.18
C TRP A 351 29.95 -27.36 46.12
N GLN A 352 31.15 -26.77 46.08
CA GLN A 352 31.47 -25.54 46.83
C GLN A 352 30.54 -24.37 46.48
N LEU A 353 30.13 -24.23 45.21
CA LEU A 353 29.19 -23.19 44.82
C LEU A 353 27.82 -23.40 45.47
N HIS A 354 27.35 -24.65 45.57
CA HIS A 354 26.13 -24.98 46.30
C HIS A 354 26.27 -24.69 47.81
N LEU A 355 27.37 -25.10 48.44
CA LEU A 355 27.61 -24.81 49.86
C LEU A 355 27.67 -23.31 50.15
N THR A 356 28.30 -22.55 49.25
CA THR A 356 28.51 -21.11 49.39
C THR A 356 27.22 -20.32 49.28
N TYR A 357 26.42 -20.60 48.23
CA TYR A 357 25.26 -19.79 47.83
C TYR A 357 23.90 -20.41 48.15
N GLY A 358 23.89 -21.66 48.63
CA GLY A 358 22.70 -22.38 49.09
C GLY A 358 21.96 -23.16 48.01
N ASP A 359 20.89 -23.83 48.43
CA ASP A 359 20.10 -24.76 47.64
C ASP A 359 19.53 -24.18 46.35
N GLN A 360 19.37 -22.85 46.26
CA GLN A 360 18.82 -22.16 45.10
C GLN A 360 19.86 -21.82 44.03
N PHE A 361 21.15 -22.01 44.30
CA PHE A 361 22.22 -21.72 43.35
C PHE A 361 22.05 -22.51 42.04
N TYR A 362 22.01 -23.85 42.14
CA TYR A 362 21.84 -24.70 40.96
C TYR A 362 20.47 -24.58 40.29
N PRO A 363 19.33 -24.55 41.02
CA PRO A 363 18.02 -24.32 40.42
C PRO A 363 17.99 -23.08 39.51
N LYS A 364 18.52 -21.97 40.02
CA LYS A 364 18.57 -20.71 39.27
C LYS A 364 19.57 -20.77 38.11
N LEU A 365 20.71 -21.45 38.29
CA LEU A 365 21.70 -21.62 37.22
C LEU A 365 21.10 -22.36 36.03
N HIS A 366 20.39 -23.47 36.31
CA HIS A 366 19.72 -24.25 35.28
C HIS A 366 18.72 -23.42 34.48
N GLN A 367 17.86 -22.69 35.19
CA GLN A 367 16.85 -21.83 34.57
C GLN A 367 17.51 -20.71 33.75
N MET A 368 18.57 -20.07 34.25
CA MET A 368 19.31 -19.05 33.50
C MET A 368 19.92 -19.60 32.20
N TYR A 369 20.44 -20.83 32.19
CA TYR A 369 20.92 -21.46 30.97
C TYR A 369 19.79 -21.79 29.98
N ARG A 370 18.64 -22.25 30.46
CA ARG A 370 17.44 -22.51 29.62
C ARG A 370 16.93 -21.24 28.92
N MET A 371 17.21 -20.07 29.49
CA MET A 371 16.86 -18.78 28.93
C MET A 371 17.81 -18.26 27.85
N LEU A 372 18.95 -18.91 27.59
CA LEU A 372 19.88 -18.49 26.54
C LEU A 372 19.27 -18.67 25.16
N HIS A 373 19.48 -17.68 24.30
CA HIS A 373 19.09 -17.74 22.89
C HIS A 373 20.14 -18.52 22.09
N ASP A 374 19.79 -19.09 20.93
CA ASP A 374 20.70 -19.93 20.13
C ASP A 374 22.01 -19.26 19.72
N VAL A 375 22.01 -17.93 19.60
CA VAL A 375 23.21 -17.13 19.29
C VAL A 375 24.13 -16.97 20.49
N GLU A 376 23.60 -17.09 21.72
CA GLU A 376 24.34 -17.02 22.97
C GLU A 376 24.77 -18.41 23.48
N MET A 377 24.16 -19.46 22.96
CA MET A 377 24.47 -20.84 23.35
C MET A 377 25.93 -21.21 23.05
N PRO A 378 26.68 -21.75 24.03
CA PRO A 378 28.07 -22.13 23.84
C PRO A 378 28.20 -23.36 22.93
N LYS A 379 29.04 -23.26 21.91
CA LYS A 379 29.22 -24.26 20.83
C LYS A 379 30.53 -25.03 20.94
N SER A 380 31.49 -24.56 21.74
CA SER A 380 32.74 -25.26 22.04
C SER A 380 32.94 -25.46 23.55
N ASP A 381 33.80 -26.40 23.92
CA ASP A 381 34.16 -26.62 25.33
C ASP A 381 34.75 -25.39 26.00
N GLU A 382 35.53 -24.60 25.26
CA GLU A 382 36.08 -23.35 25.78
C GLU A 382 34.97 -22.32 26.01
N GLU A 383 34.05 -22.15 25.07
CA GLU A 383 32.88 -21.28 25.26
C GLU A 383 32.02 -21.72 26.44
N LYS A 384 31.86 -23.03 26.68
CA LYS A 384 31.12 -23.56 27.85
C LYS A 384 31.80 -23.18 29.16
N LYS A 385 33.12 -23.34 29.26
CA LYS A 385 33.91 -22.96 30.46
C LYS A 385 33.76 -21.46 30.74
N GLN A 386 33.97 -20.63 29.73
CA GLN A 386 33.87 -19.17 29.86
C GLN A 386 32.44 -18.72 30.20
N MET A 387 31.44 -19.34 29.57
CA MET A 387 30.03 -19.09 29.90
C MET A 387 29.70 -19.50 31.34
N PHE A 388 30.25 -20.61 31.83
CA PHE A 388 30.04 -21.04 33.22
C PHE A 388 30.56 -20.01 34.22
N ILE A 389 31.75 -19.46 34.01
CA ILE A 389 32.32 -18.41 34.87
C ILE A 389 31.45 -17.16 34.86
N TYR A 390 30.99 -16.73 33.68
CA TYR A 390 30.10 -15.58 33.53
C TYR A 390 28.74 -15.79 34.20
N MET A 391 28.07 -16.92 33.92
CA MET A 391 26.72 -17.22 34.39
C MET A 391 26.67 -17.38 35.90
N THR A 392 27.65 -18.09 36.48
CA THR A 392 27.75 -18.25 37.94
C THR A 392 28.06 -16.93 38.64
N SER A 393 28.94 -16.07 38.09
CA SER A 393 29.21 -14.74 38.65
C SER A 393 27.95 -13.86 38.63
N LYS A 394 27.27 -13.81 37.48
CA LYS A 394 26.02 -13.05 37.31
C LYS A 394 24.93 -13.53 38.26
N LEU A 395 24.80 -14.84 38.44
CA LEU A 395 23.82 -15.45 39.33
C LEU A 395 24.11 -15.15 40.80
N ALA A 396 25.36 -15.36 41.22
CA ALA A 396 25.82 -15.11 42.59
C ALA A 396 25.74 -13.63 42.97
N GLY A 397 25.77 -12.73 41.97
CA GLY A 397 25.91 -11.30 42.21
C GLY A 397 27.28 -10.93 42.76
N GLN A 398 28.30 -11.77 42.53
CA GLN A 398 29.68 -11.60 42.96
C GLN A 398 30.62 -11.98 41.81
N ASN A 399 31.77 -11.33 41.75
CA ASN A 399 32.81 -11.64 40.78
C ASN A 399 33.54 -12.94 41.19
N LEU A 400 33.22 -14.06 40.52
CA LEU A 400 33.80 -15.37 40.80
C LEU A 400 35.10 -15.66 40.05
N MET A 401 35.66 -14.71 39.29
CA MET A 401 36.93 -14.94 38.57
C MET A 401 38.05 -15.48 39.50
N PRO A 402 38.28 -14.93 40.71
CA PRO A 402 39.32 -15.45 41.60
C PRO A 402 39.08 -16.90 42.05
N PHE A 403 37.82 -17.30 42.22
CA PHE A 403 37.46 -18.68 42.58
C PHE A 403 37.82 -19.64 41.44
N PHE A 404 37.47 -19.31 40.21
CA PHE A 404 37.77 -20.15 39.04
C PHE A 404 39.26 -20.18 38.71
N GLU A 405 39.97 -19.05 38.86
CA GLU A 405 41.43 -19.00 38.73
C GLU A 405 42.12 -19.96 39.72
N LYS A 406 41.64 -20.05 40.97
CA LYS A 406 42.15 -21.02 41.96
C LYS A 406 41.93 -22.47 41.55
N TRP A 407 40.83 -22.77 40.87
CA TRP A 407 40.54 -24.10 40.35
C TRP A 407 41.20 -24.39 38.98
N GLY A 408 42.07 -23.50 38.49
CA GLY A 408 42.75 -23.66 37.20
C GLY A 408 41.82 -23.47 35.99
N LEU A 409 40.70 -22.76 36.17
CA LEU A 409 39.75 -22.41 35.11
C LEU A 409 39.88 -20.91 34.79
N SER A 410 40.83 -20.57 33.92
CA SER A 410 41.18 -19.18 33.60
C SER A 410 40.12 -18.47 32.76
N THR A 411 39.78 -17.23 33.13
CA THR A 411 38.96 -16.35 32.29
C THR A 411 39.75 -15.71 31.16
N ASN A 412 39.20 -15.74 29.95
CA ASN A 412 39.71 -14.96 28.83
C ASN A 412 39.30 -13.47 28.90
N ASP A 413 39.89 -12.64 28.05
CA ASP A 413 39.69 -11.18 28.07
C ASP A 413 38.23 -10.78 27.80
N ASP A 414 37.53 -11.48 26.90
CA ASP A 414 36.12 -11.22 26.60
C ASP A 414 35.23 -11.47 27.81
N THR A 415 35.47 -12.57 28.53
CA THR A 415 34.70 -12.95 29.73
C THR A 415 35.01 -12.02 30.88
N ARG A 416 36.29 -11.66 31.07
CA ARG A 416 36.73 -10.65 32.05
C ARG A 416 36.01 -9.32 31.80
N ALA A 417 36.03 -8.81 30.56
CA ALA A 417 35.35 -7.58 30.20
C ALA A 417 33.83 -7.66 30.40
N LYS A 418 33.20 -8.81 30.11
CA LYS A 418 31.76 -9.03 30.37
C LYS A 418 31.42 -8.98 31.86
N ILE A 419 32.23 -9.61 32.72
CA ILE A 419 32.01 -9.64 34.17
C ILE A 419 32.30 -8.26 34.79
N GLU A 420 33.35 -7.58 34.38
CA GLU A 420 33.69 -6.24 34.87
C GLU A 420 32.58 -5.22 34.57
N LYS A 421 31.94 -5.31 33.40
CA LYS A 421 30.77 -4.48 33.03
C LYS A 421 29.57 -4.67 33.95
N LEU A 422 29.45 -5.80 34.65
CA LEU A 422 28.37 -6.04 35.62
C LEU A 422 28.59 -5.30 36.95
N ASN A 423 29.78 -4.73 37.20
CA ASN A 423 30.13 -4.02 38.43
C ASN A 423 29.84 -4.84 39.71
N LEU A 424 30.12 -6.14 39.67
CA LEU A 424 29.85 -7.04 40.79
C LEU A 424 30.87 -6.86 41.92
N PRO A 425 30.45 -6.96 43.19
CA PRO A 425 31.38 -7.01 44.32
C PRO A 425 32.36 -8.19 44.19
N LYS A 426 33.57 -8.01 44.73
CA LYS A 426 34.57 -9.08 44.82
C LYS A 426 34.11 -10.13 45.85
N LEU A 427 34.68 -11.33 45.78
CA LEU A 427 34.55 -12.33 46.84
C LEU A 427 35.07 -11.77 48.16
N GLU A 428 34.30 -11.96 49.23
CA GLU A 428 34.68 -11.54 50.59
C GLU A 428 35.48 -12.65 51.30
N LYS A 429 35.25 -13.91 50.92
CA LYS A 429 35.83 -15.09 51.56
C LYS A 429 36.51 -16.02 50.56
N GLU A 430 37.42 -16.85 51.07
CA GLU A 430 38.14 -17.86 50.30
C GLU A 430 37.27 -19.12 50.07
N ILE A 431 36.17 -18.96 49.33
CA ILE A 431 35.15 -20.02 49.14
C ILE A 431 35.70 -21.30 48.48
N TRP A 432 36.88 -21.23 47.83
CA TRP A 432 37.61 -22.39 47.29
C TRP A 432 38.15 -23.35 48.35
N LEU A 433 38.12 -22.98 49.64
CA LEU A 433 38.47 -23.84 50.78
C LEU A 433 37.23 -24.43 51.49
N SER A 434 36.02 -24.18 50.98
CA SER A 434 34.79 -24.66 51.62
C SER A 434 34.70 -26.19 51.59
N THR A 435 34.30 -26.79 52.71
CA THR A 435 33.94 -28.22 52.81
C THR A 435 32.56 -28.37 53.43
N ASP A 436 31.94 -29.56 53.37
CA ASP A 436 30.64 -29.80 54.00
C ASP A 436 30.69 -29.60 55.53
N SER A 437 31.78 -30.03 56.18
CA SER A 437 31.99 -29.87 57.61
C SER A 437 32.36 -28.45 58.03
N ASN A 438 32.98 -27.66 57.15
CA ASN A 438 33.35 -26.26 57.36
C ASN A 438 32.89 -25.38 56.18
N PRO A 439 31.57 -25.16 56.02
CA PRO A 439 31.06 -24.47 54.84
C PRO A 439 31.33 -22.97 54.92
N ILE A 440 31.95 -22.42 53.87
CA ILE A 440 32.20 -20.99 53.73
C ILE A 440 31.04 -20.39 52.94
N ARG A 441 30.15 -19.65 53.62
CA ARG A 441 28.93 -19.11 53.03
C ARG A 441 29.05 -17.64 52.65
N GLU A 442 28.51 -17.29 51.50
CA GLU A 442 28.26 -15.92 51.05
C GLU A 442 26.76 -15.61 51.14
N LYS A 443 26.32 -14.48 50.57
CA LYS A 443 24.89 -14.14 50.49
C LYS A 443 24.12 -15.24 49.77
N GLN A 444 23.11 -15.81 50.44
CA GLN A 444 22.31 -16.89 49.88
C GLN A 444 21.53 -16.42 48.65
N THR A 445 21.46 -17.30 47.64
CA THR A 445 20.72 -17.05 46.41
C THR A 445 19.23 -17.13 46.68
N GLU A 446 18.49 -16.09 46.33
CA GLU A 446 17.03 -16.14 46.34
C GLU A 446 16.51 -16.99 45.17
N PRO A 447 15.37 -17.71 45.34
CA PRO A 447 14.71 -18.41 44.26
C PRO A 447 14.46 -17.48 43.07
N TYR A 448 14.57 -18.00 41.86
CA TYR A 448 14.20 -17.25 40.66
C TYR A 448 12.67 -17.19 40.53
N GLU A 449 12.11 -15.99 40.54
CA GLU A 449 10.69 -15.79 40.24
C GLU A 449 10.47 -15.94 38.74
N VAL A 450 10.01 -17.13 38.34
CA VAL A 450 9.73 -17.46 36.94
C VAL A 450 8.39 -16.81 36.54
N PRO A 451 8.38 -15.90 35.54
CA PRO A 451 7.13 -15.35 35.03
C PRO A 451 6.18 -16.45 34.56
N TYR A 452 4.93 -16.39 35.01
CA TYR A 452 3.91 -17.38 34.64
C TYR A 452 3.24 -17.04 33.31
N GLY A 453 2.95 -18.08 32.53
CA GLY A 453 2.17 -18.03 31.30
C GLY A 453 1.91 -19.43 30.78
N GLU A 454 0.86 -19.59 29.98
CA GLU A 454 0.44 -20.87 29.40
C GLU A 454 0.46 -20.81 27.87
N PRO A 455 0.70 -21.95 27.18
CA PRO A 455 0.47 -22.02 25.75
C PRO A 455 -1.02 -21.81 25.41
N ASN A 456 -1.30 -21.13 24.31
CA ASN A 456 -2.65 -21.02 23.78
C ASN A 456 -2.97 -22.21 22.87
N ASP A 457 -3.36 -23.33 23.47
CA ASP A 457 -3.64 -24.58 22.77
C ASP A 457 -5.08 -24.68 22.24
N THR A 458 -5.87 -23.60 22.27
CA THR A 458 -7.25 -23.60 21.75
C THR A 458 -7.32 -23.90 20.25
N LYS A 459 -6.30 -23.45 19.50
CA LYS A 459 -6.09 -23.76 18.09
C LYS A 459 -4.60 -23.64 17.77
N ILE A 460 -4.04 -24.65 17.11
CA ILE A 460 -2.68 -24.59 16.57
C ILE A 460 -2.60 -23.45 15.56
N GLN A 461 -1.75 -22.46 15.85
CA GLN A 461 -1.56 -21.28 15.03
C GLN A 461 -0.46 -21.51 13.99
N ASN A 462 -0.55 -20.80 12.85
CA ASN A 462 0.52 -20.79 11.86
C ASN A 462 1.61 -19.78 12.25
N VAL A 463 2.87 -20.19 12.14
CA VAL A 463 4.06 -19.35 12.29
C VAL A 463 4.95 -19.56 11.08
N ALA A 464 5.51 -18.50 10.51
CA ALA A 464 6.43 -18.69 9.41
C ALA A 464 7.78 -19.22 9.91
N VAL A 465 8.41 -20.08 9.11
CA VAL A 465 9.73 -20.63 9.44
C VAL A 465 10.76 -19.52 9.57
N GLY A 466 11.60 -19.58 10.60
CA GLY A 466 12.62 -18.56 10.85
C GLY A 466 12.10 -17.26 11.50
N THR A 467 10.81 -17.20 11.89
CA THR A 467 10.32 -16.10 12.73
C THR A 467 10.99 -16.11 14.09
N THR A 468 11.82 -15.08 14.32
CA THR A 468 12.54 -14.83 15.57
C THR A 468 11.92 -13.73 16.42
N TYR A 469 11.16 -12.82 15.80
CA TYR A 469 10.48 -11.71 16.46
C TYR A 469 9.16 -11.35 15.76
N ASP A 470 8.06 -11.37 16.51
CA ASP A 470 6.74 -10.88 16.11
C ASP A 470 5.86 -10.71 17.37
N GLU A 471 5.72 -9.48 17.87
CA GLU A 471 4.98 -9.19 19.12
C GLU A 471 3.51 -9.59 19.04
N LYS A 472 2.86 -9.34 17.89
CA LYS A 472 1.44 -9.67 17.70
C LYS A 472 1.26 -11.18 17.69
N LYS A 473 2.08 -11.90 16.92
CA LYS A 473 2.03 -13.37 16.87
C LYS A 473 2.38 -13.98 18.23
N ALA A 474 3.42 -13.50 18.91
CA ALA A 474 3.80 -13.97 20.24
C ALA A 474 2.64 -13.86 21.24
N ASN A 475 1.89 -12.75 21.20
CA ASN A 475 0.73 -12.55 22.07
C ASN A 475 -0.45 -13.49 21.74
N GLU A 476 -0.59 -13.93 20.48
CA GLU A 476 -1.60 -14.92 20.09
C GLU A 476 -1.26 -16.34 20.56
N LEU A 477 0.04 -16.63 20.74
CA LEU A 477 0.56 -17.96 21.07
C LEU A 477 0.52 -18.30 22.56
N VAL A 478 0.39 -17.31 23.44
CA VAL A 478 0.34 -17.51 24.90
C VAL A 478 -0.94 -16.94 25.51
N GLN A 479 -1.32 -17.46 26.66
CA GLN A 479 -2.48 -17.01 27.44
C GLN A 479 -2.21 -17.08 28.94
N ASN A 480 -3.17 -16.59 29.74
CA ASN A 480 -3.11 -16.64 31.22
C ASN A 480 -1.80 -16.12 31.81
N LEU A 481 -1.25 -15.05 31.23
CA LEU A 481 -0.02 -14.42 31.72
C LEU A 481 -0.23 -13.89 33.14
N GLY A 482 0.80 -14.06 33.98
CA GLY A 482 0.81 -13.56 35.36
C GLY A 482 0.64 -12.04 35.44
N GLU A 483 0.30 -11.54 36.64
CA GLU A 483 0.12 -10.10 36.86
C GLU A 483 1.40 -9.32 36.53
N SER A 484 1.29 -8.30 35.66
CA SER A 484 2.43 -7.51 35.15
C SER A 484 3.41 -8.28 34.23
N VAL A 485 3.03 -9.46 33.72
CA VAL A 485 3.79 -10.22 32.72
C VAL A 485 3.32 -9.87 31.31
N LYS A 486 4.24 -9.76 30.36
CA LYS A 486 3.95 -9.53 28.94
C LYS A 486 4.86 -10.35 28.03
N VAL A 487 4.46 -10.56 26.78
CA VAL A 487 5.36 -11.07 25.74
C VAL A 487 6.43 -10.04 25.39
N THR A 488 7.63 -10.48 25.03
CA THR A 488 8.68 -9.60 24.49
C THR A 488 8.61 -9.47 22.97
N GLY A 489 7.87 -10.37 22.33
CA GLY A 489 7.81 -10.56 20.88
C GLY A 489 8.82 -11.56 20.34
N VAL A 490 9.78 -12.04 21.15
CA VAL A 490 10.74 -13.07 20.72
C VAL A 490 10.05 -14.44 20.63
N ILE A 491 10.28 -15.13 19.51
CA ILE A 491 9.83 -16.49 19.24
C ILE A 491 11.07 -17.30 18.84
N ILE A 492 11.36 -18.39 19.54
CA ILE A 492 12.54 -19.23 19.29
C ILE A 492 12.10 -20.54 18.63
N GLN A 493 12.72 -20.85 17.49
CA GLN A 493 12.54 -22.10 16.75
C GLN A 493 13.86 -22.88 16.77
N ASP A 494 14.12 -23.67 17.83
CA ASP A 494 15.42 -24.35 18.05
C ASP A 494 15.91 -25.17 16.85
N LYS A 495 14.96 -25.76 16.12
CA LYS A 495 15.20 -26.48 14.86
C LYS A 495 14.18 -25.98 13.82
N PRO A 496 14.52 -24.94 13.04
CA PRO A 496 13.62 -24.42 12.02
C PRO A 496 13.28 -25.53 11.01
N GLY A 497 11.99 -25.82 10.87
CA GLY A 497 11.47 -26.88 10.02
C GLY A 497 9.98 -26.75 9.84
N ILE A 498 9.43 -27.39 8.81
CA ILE A 498 8.02 -27.25 8.42
C ILE A 498 7.15 -28.29 9.16
N GLY A 499 5.87 -27.95 9.37
CA GLY A 499 4.86 -28.77 10.02
C GLY A 499 4.62 -28.40 11.49
N GLU A 500 3.92 -29.26 12.21
CA GLU A 500 3.67 -29.08 13.64
C GLU A 500 4.98 -29.19 14.44
N LYS A 501 5.36 -28.10 15.10
CA LYS A 501 6.58 -27.97 15.90
C LYS A 501 6.30 -27.19 17.17
N THR A 502 7.09 -27.46 18.20
CA THR A 502 7.12 -26.63 19.40
C THR A 502 8.03 -25.44 19.17
N VAL A 503 7.52 -24.23 19.39
CA VAL A 503 8.30 -22.98 19.44
C VAL A 503 8.28 -22.44 20.87
N LYS A 504 9.25 -21.60 21.23
CA LYS A 504 9.32 -21.00 22.57
C LYS A 504 9.02 -19.52 22.49
N VAL A 505 8.01 -19.05 23.23
CA VAL A 505 7.64 -17.63 23.30
C VAL A 505 8.24 -17.02 24.54
N GLU A 506 9.00 -15.94 24.39
CA GLU A 506 9.60 -15.23 25.51
C GLU A 506 8.61 -14.27 26.17
N ILE A 507 8.46 -14.42 27.49
CA ILE A 507 7.68 -13.53 28.35
C ILE A 507 8.59 -12.89 29.40
N ILE A 508 8.21 -11.71 29.89
CA ILE A 508 8.97 -10.92 30.86
C ILE A 508 8.05 -10.31 31.91
N ASP A 509 8.51 -10.27 33.16
CA ASP A 509 7.83 -9.56 34.26
C ASP A 509 8.36 -8.12 34.44
N LYS A 510 7.78 -7.38 35.40
CA LYS A 510 8.19 -6.01 35.76
C LYS A 510 9.60 -5.91 36.38
N LYS A 511 10.13 -7.00 36.95
CA LYS A 511 11.48 -7.06 37.55
C LYS A 511 12.54 -7.38 36.49
N GLY A 512 12.12 -7.72 35.26
CA GLY A 512 12.99 -8.13 34.16
C GLY A 512 13.32 -9.62 34.17
N ASN A 513 12.66 -10.43 35.01
CA ASN A 513 12.76 -11.89 34.92
C ASN A 513 12.04 -12.34 33.65
N LYS A 514 12.63 -13.31 32.97
CA LYS A 514 12.13 -13.87 31.71
C LYS A 514 11.74 -15.34 31.87
N ASN A 515 10.83 -15.80 31.02
CA ASN A 515 10.50 -17.22 30.84
C ASN A 515 10.31 -17.53 29.35
N LEU A 516 10.43 -18.80 28.99
CA LEU A 516 10.17 -19.33 27.65
C LEU A 516 9.00 -20.32 27.73
N ILE A 517 7.86 -19.96 27.13
CA ILE A 517 6.67 -20.81 27.10
C ILE A 517 6.71 -21.66 25.82
N PRO A 518 6.80 -23.00 25.92
CA PRO A 518 6.71 -23.87 24.75
C PRO A 518 5.27 -23.91 24.22
N VAL A 519 5.08 -23.69 22.93
CA VAL A 519 3.77 -23.66 22.25
C VAL A 519 3.84 -24.49 20.98
N VAL A 520 2.85 -25.35 20.74
CA VAL A 520 2.76 -26.12 19.49
C VAL A 520 2.15 -25.23 18.40
N VAL A 521 2.87 -25.06 17.30
CA VAL A 521 2.48 -24.25 16.15
C VAL A 521 2.67 -25.05 14.87
N ASN A 522 1.93 -24.69 13.82
CA ASN A 522 2.21 -25.18 12.48
C ASN A 522 3.20 -24.22 11.82
N VAL A 523 4.46 -24.64 11.71
CA VAL A 523 5.49 -23.86 11.05
C VAL A 523 5.38 -24.07 9.55
N GLY A 524 5.14 -23.00 8.80
CA GLY A 524 5.00 -23.07 7.35
C GLY A 524 5.93 -22.12 6.61
N TYR A 525 5.94 -22.19 5.28
CA TYR A 525 6.77 -21.33 4.44
C TYR A 525 6.36 -19.85 4.48
N GLY A 526 5.12 -19.56 4.88
CA GLY A 526 4.52 -18.24 4.86
C GLY A 526 4.53 -17.65 3.46
N ASP A 527 4.87 -16.38 3.39
CA ASP A 527 5.14 -15.62 2.16
C ASP A 527 6.64 -15.67 1.88
N GLY A 528 7.09 -16.74 1.23
CA GLY A 528 8.50 -17.12 1.23
C GLY A 528 9.05 -17.61 -0.10
N ILE A 529 10.34 -17.38 -0.32
CA ILE A 529 11.14 -17.88 -1.45
C ILE A 529 12.13 -18.92 -0.92
N ILE A 530 12.08 -20.11 -1.50
CA ILE A 530 12.84 -21.29 -1.08
C ILE A 530 13.98 -21.52 -2.07
N PHE A 531 15.20 -21.56 -1.53
CA PHE A 531 16.42 -21.86 -2.24
C PHE A 531 16.82 -23.31 -1.96
N GLN A 532 16.70 -24.18 -2.95
CA GLN A 532 17.21 -25.56 -2.86
C GLN A 532 18.60 -25.65 -3.49
N GLY A 533 19.46 -26.47 -2.89
CA GLY A 533 20.84 -26.63 -3.32
C GLY A 533 21.06 -27.98 -3.98
N ASP A 534 22.09 -28.69 -3.53
CA ASP A 534 22.33 -30.07 -3.96
C ASP A 534 21.15 -31.02 -3.62
N GLY A 535 20.64 -31.71 -4.64
CA GLY A 535 19.40 -32.49 -4.59
C GLY A 535 18.17 -31.65 -4.29
N ASP A 536 17.20 -32.21 -3.56
CA ASP A 536 16.00 -31.49 -3.11
C ASP A 536 16.21 -30.74 -1.78
N THR A 537 17.46 -30.64 -1.32
CA THR A 537 17.78 -30.10 0.00
C THR A 537 17.58 -28.59 0.04
N ILE A 538 16.70 -28.12 0.92
CA ILE A 538 16.51 -26.69 1.18
C ILE A 538 17.76 -26.13 1.86
N ARG A 539 18.31 -25.05 1.32
CA ARG A 539 19.49 -24.34 1.87
C ARG A 539 19.10 -23.06 2.59
N SER A 540 18.08 -22.36 2.11
CA SER A 540 17.56 -21.16 2.77
C SER A 540 16.12 -20.93 2.36
N ILE A 541 15.34 -20.34 3.25
CA ILE A 541 13.98 -19.86 3.01
C ILE A 541 13.98 -18.40 3.42
N VAL A 542 13.65 -17.51 2.49
CA VAL A 542 13.51 -16.07 2.75
C VAL A 542 12.03 -15.73 2.84
N THR A 543 11.57 -15.28 3.99
CA THR A 543 10.16 -14.97 4.26
C THR A 543 9.97 -13.48 4.54
N ALA A 544 8.89 -12.90 4.03
CA ALA A 544 8.47 -11.54 4.37
C ALA A 544 7.58 -11.54 5.63
N ASN A 545 8.03 -10.95 6.74
CA ASN A 545 7.18 -10.75 7.90
C ASN A 545 6.35 -9.47 7.74
N HIS A 546 5.05 -9.63 7.47
CA HIS A 546 4.13 -8.51 7.22
C HIS A 546 3.79 -7.67 8.45
N ASN A 547 3.94 -8.19 9.67
CA ASN A 547 3.69 -7.44 10.91
C ASN A 547 4.86 -6.50 11.22
N THR A 548 6.10 -6.98 11.07
CA THR A 548 7.32 -6.20 11.38
C THR A 548 7.88 -5.44 10.18
N LYS A 549 7.42 -5.74 8.95
CA LYS A 549 7.95 -5.24 7.68
C LYS A 549 9.44 -5.55 7.48
N LYS A 550 9.88 -6.72 7.95
CA LYS A 550 11.26 -7.20 7.85
C LYS A 550 11.33 -8.54 7.15
N LEU A 551 12.44 -8.77 6.44
CA LEU A 551 12.77 -10.10 5.92
C LEU A 551 13.39 -10.99 6.99
N GLN A 552 13.14 -12.28 6.86
CA GLN A 552 13.71 -13.35 7.67
C GLN A 552 14.27 -14.42 6.75
N ALA A 553 15.36 -15.05 7.12
CA ALA A 553 16.04 -16.05 6.32
C ALA A 553 16.57 -17.21 7.19
N THR A 554 16.32 -18.44 6.75
CA THR A 554 16.88 -19.65 7.38
C THR A 554 18.23 -20.03 6.80
N SER A 555 19.05 -20.80 7.53
CA SER A 555 20.33 -21.30 7.04
C SER A 555 20.57 -22.76 7.42
N THR A 556 21.44 -23.44 6.69
CA THR A 556 21.91 -24.81 6.97
C THR A 556 23.43 -24.83 7.13
N ASP A 557 23.94 -25.77 7.93
CA ASP A 557 25.39 -25.99 8.11
C ASP A 557 26.07 -26.65 6.91
N SER A 558 25.29 -27.23 6.00
CA SER A 558 25.80 -27.85 4.78
C SER A 558 26.12 -26.82 3.70
N LYS A 559 27.06 -27.18 2.82
CA LYS A 559 27.35 -26.41 1.60
C LYS A 559 26.11 -26.26 0.74
N VAL A 560 25.95 -25.11 0.09
CA VAL A 560 24.83 -24.83 -0.80
C VAL A 560 24.78 -25.87 -1.94
N HIS A 561 25.89 -26.04 -2.66
CA HIS A 561 26.04 -27.03 -3.74
C HIS A 561 27.50 -27.48 -3.95
N TYR A 562 27.76 -28.79 -3.89
CA TYR A 562 29.14 -29.32 -3.91
C TYR A 562 29.86 -29.24 -5.27
N ARG A 563 29.13 -29.11 -6.39
CA ARG A 563 29.73 -29.02 -7.74
C ARG A 563 30.08 -27.61 -8.21
N PHE A 564 29.53 -26.56 -7.58
CA PHE A 564 29.73 -25.16 -7.97
C PHE A 564 30.88 -24.58 -7.14
N GLU A 565 32.11 -24.87 -7.56
CA GLU A 565 33.31 -24.42 -6.85
C GLU A 565 33.66 -22.97 -7.18
N LYS A 566 33.59 -22.08 -6.18
CA LYS A 566 33.81 -20.63 -6.32
C LYS A 566 32.88 -19.94 -7.32
N GLU A 567 31.74 -20.56 -7.58
CA GLU A 567 30.70 -20.03 -8.46
C GLU A 567 29.49 -19.60 -7.63
N LYS A 568 28.90 -18.47 -8.03
CA LYS A 568 27.66 -17.98 -7.44
C LYS A 568 26.56 -18.99 -7.70
N TYR A 569 25.85 -19.40 -6.66
CA TYR A 569 24.77 -20.38 -6.81
C TYR A 569 23.40 -19.77 -6.49
N MET A 570 23.33 -18.95 -5.45
CA MET A 570 22.10 -18.27 -5.06
C MET A 570 22.36 -16.83 -4.63
N GLY A 571 21.38 -15.96 -4.81
CA GLY A 571 21.49 -14.57 -4.41
C GLY A 571 20.14 -13.87 -4.33
N LEU A 572 20.13 -12.76 -3.59
CA LEU A 572 18.96 -11.90 -3.44
C LEU A 572 19.43 -10.45 -3.39
N ALA A 573 18.80 -9.59 -4.18
CA ALA A 573 18.95 -8.15 -4.10
C ALA A 573 17.59 -7.47 -3.94
N ILE A 574 17.50 -6.47 -3.07
CA ILE A 574 16.30 -5.65 -2.88
C ILE A 574 16.54 -4.27 -3.46
N TYR A 575 15.57 -3.77 -4.20
CA TYR A 575 15.51 -2.43 -4.74
C TYR A 575 14.31 -1.68 -4.16
N ASP A 576 14.47 -0.39 -3.90
CA ASP A 576 13.35 0.49 -3.59
C ASP A 576 12.45 0.73 -4.82
N LYS A 577 11.32 1.42 -4.61
CA LYS A 577 10.36 1.77 -5.69
C LYS A 577 10.94 2.61 -6.83
N ASN A 578 12.09 3.24 -6.61
CA ASN A 578 12.76 4.07 -7.60
C ASN A 578 13.88 3.30 -8.32
N GLY A 579 14.08 2.02 -8.00
CA GLY A 579 15.11 1.17 -8.57
C GLY A 579 16.48 1.27 -7.88
N ASN A 580 16.60 1.93 -6.72
CA ASN A 580 17.88 1.98 -6.00
C ASN A 580 18.09 0.70 -5.20
N GLU A 581 19.27 0.09 -5.32
CA GLU A 581 19.64 -1.11 -4.56
C GLU A 581 19.77 -0.79 -3.06
N LYS A 582 18.96 -1.47 -2.24
CA LYS A 582 19.01 -1.40 -0.77
C LYS A 582 20.06 -2.36 -0.21
N LYS A 583 20.11 -3.58 -0.75
CA LYS A 583 21.00 -4.65 -0.29
C LYS A 583 21.11 -5.72 -1.36
N ARG A 584 22.31 -6.28 -1.52
CA ARG A 584 22.58 -7.49 -2.31
C ARG A 584 23.36 -8.49 -1.49
N VAL A 585 22.94 -9.75 -1.55
CA VAL A 585 23.54 -10.86 -0.83
C VAL A 585 23.64 -12.04 -1.79
N ILE A 586 24.79 -12.71 -1.82
CA ILE A 586 25.08 -13.83 -2.72
C ILE A 586 25.74 -14.92 -1.86
N ALA A 587 25.49 -16.18 -2.19
CA ALA A 587 26.23 -17.33 -1.68
C ALA A 587 26.80 -18.15 -2.84
N GLU A 588 28.06 -18.54 -2.69
CA GLU A 588 28.72 -19.47 -3.60
C GLU A 588 28.36 -20.92 -3.27
N GLY A 589 28.49 -21.84 -4.24
CA GLY A 589 28.14 -23.24 -4.04
C GLY A 589 28.86 -23.92 -2.87
N GLN A 590 30.14 -23.62 -2.65
CA GLN A 590 30.93 -24.22 -1.56
C GLN A 590 30.73 -23.55 -0.20
N GLU A 591 30.00 -22.44 -0.14
CA GLU A 591 29.68 -21.76 1.11
C GLU A 591 28.47 -22.41 1.78
N THR A 592 28.28 -22.12 3.07
CA THR A 592 27.02 -22.39 3.76
C THR A 592 26.09 -21.20 3.60
N SER A 593 24.78 -21.40 3.72
CA SER A 593 23.79 -20.31 3.64
C SER A 593 23.77 -19.39 4.88
N LYS A 594 24.69 -19.56 5.84
CA LYS A 594 24.74 -18.74 7.07
C LYS A 594 24.95 -17.26 6.80
N ASN A 595 25.96 -16.91 6.00
CA ASN A 595 26.24 -15.51 5.67
C ASN A 595 25.07 -14.89 4.89
N PHE A 596 24.49 -15.66 3.98
CA PHE A 596 23.30 -15.27 3.22
C PHE A 596 22.13 -14.91 4.16
N ALA A 597 21.79 -15.82 5.09
CA ALA A 597 20.71 -15.61 6.03
C ALA A 597 20.96 -14.44 7.00
N ASN A 598 22.17 -14.37 7.57
CA ASN A 598 22.53 -13.32 8.54
C ASN A 598 22.43 -11.91 7.96
N GLN A 599 22.72 -11.72 6.67
CA GLN A 599 22.64 -10.42 6.02
C GLN A 599 21.22 -10.00 5.62
N LEU A 600 20.30 -10.96 5.50
CA LEU A 600 18.89 -10.71 5.18
C LEU A 600 18.01 -10.60 6.43
N ASN A 601 18.37 -11.30 7.51
CA ASN A 601 17.64 -11.29 8.77
C ASN A 601 17.52 -9.88 9.35
N GLY A 602 16.28 -9.38 9.44
CA GLY A 602 15.96 -8.07 9.99
C GLY A 602 16.01 -6.91 9.00
N LEU A 603 16.24 -7.18 7.70
CA LEU A 603 16.25 -6.17 6.64
C LEU A 603 14.84 -5.62 6.38
N ASP A 604 14.68 -4.31 6.47
CA ASP A 604 13.39 -3.64 6.28
C ASP A 604 12.93 -3.64 4.82
N PHE A 605 11.63 -3.81 4.59
CA PHE A 605 11.00 -3.65 3.27
C PHE A 605 9.75 -2.75 3.34
N VAL A 606 9.38 -2.17 2.20
CA VAL A 606 8.10 -1.47 2.03
C VAL A 606 7.34 -2.13 0.89
N TYR A 607 6.00 -2.16 0.97
CA TYR A 607 5.20 -2.69 -0.13
C TYR A 607 5.44 -1.92 -1.42
N GLY A 608 5.80 -2.66 -2.47
CA GLY A 608 6.27 -2.16 -3.75
C GLY A 608 7.79 -2.20 -3.95
N ASP A 609 8.59 -2.53 -2.92
CA ASP A 609 10.00 -2.89 -3.11
C ASP A 609 10.10 -4.12 -4.03
N VAL A 610 11.15 -4.16 -4.85
CA VAL A 610 11.41 -5.23 -5.83
C VAL A 610 12.57 -6.08 -5.36
N VAL A 611 12.42 -7.40 -5.45
CA VAL A 611 13.42 -8.39 -5.08
C VAL A 611 13.88 -9.12 -6.33
N GLU A 612 15.14 -8.95 -6.70
CA GLU A 612 15.84 -9.81 -7.65
C GLU A 612 16.36 -11.03 -6.91
N VAL A 613 15.99 -12.20 -7.39
CA VAL A 613 16.45 -13.51 -6.89
C VAL A 613 17.26 -14.17 -7.98
N TYR A 614 18.51 -14.48 -7.66
CA TYR A 614 19.40 -15.25 -8.50
C TYR A 614 19.46 -16.70 -8.02
N HIS A 615 19.37 -17.64 -8.95
CA HIS A 615 19.59 -19.05 -8.71
C HIS A 615 20.22 -19.69 -9.95
N ALA A 616 21.36 -20.36 -9.81
CA ALA A 616 22.08 -20.97 -10.93
C ALA A 616 21.24 -22.07 -11.63
N GLU A 617 20.48 -22.83 -10.85
CA GLU A 617 19.51 -23.84 -11.30
C GLU A 617 18.09 -23.40 -10.89
N SER A 618 17.45 -22.44 -11.58
CA SER A 618 16.25 -21.80 -11.04
C SER A 618 14.99 -22.68 -10.94
N ASP A 619 14.99 -23.84 -11.57
CA ASP A 619 14.01 -24.90 -11.32
C ASP A 619 14.09 -25.44 -9.88
N ARG A 620 15.15 -25.13 -9.14
CA ARG A 620 15.30 -25.41 -7.70
C ARG A 620 14.89 -24.24 -6.80
N LEU A 621 14.32 -23.19 -7.39
CA LEU A 621 13.72 -22.09 -6.67
C LEU A 621 12.19 -22.23 -6.66
N ASN A 622 11.59 -22.19 -5.48
CA ASN A 622 10.12 -22.24 -5.31
C ASN A 622 9.66 -21.02 -4.50
N TRP A 623 8.44 -20.53 -4.73
CA TRP A 623 7.87 -19.47 -3.90
C TRP A 623 6.42 -19.77 -3.50
N TYR A 624 6.09 -19.30 -2.30
CA TYR A 624 4.85 -19.58 -1.60
C TYR A 624 4.21 -18.27 -1.14
N GLN A 625 2.89 -18.27 -1.10
CA GLN A 625 2.08 -17.19 -0.52
C GLN A 625 1.12 -17.82 0.49
N ASN A 626 1.12 -17.32 1.73
CA ASN A 626 0.32 -17.86 2.82
C ASN A 626 0.44 -19.39 2.99
N ASN A 627 1.66 -19.95 2.86
CA ASN A 627 1.95 -21.39 2.86
C ASN A 627 1.43 -22.19 1.65
N GLU A 628 0.77 -21.57 0.68
CA GLU A 628 0.35 -22.22 -0.56
C GLU A 628 1.45 -22.10 -1.63
N PHE A 629 1.70 -23.18 -2.36
CA PHE A 629 2.67 -23.18 -3.45
C PHE A 629 2.14 -22.35 -4.62
N VAL A 630 2.90 -21.35 -5.04
CA VAL A 630 2.49 -20.43 -6.12
C VAL A 630 3.26 -20.68 -7.41
N GLY A 631 4.55 -21.01 -7.31
CA GLY A 631 5.34 -21.29 -8.51
C GLY A 631 6.78 -21.73 -8.25
N LYS A 632 7.44 -22.06 -9.37
CA LYS A 632 8.81 -22.58 -9.45
C LYS A 632 9.49 -22.00 -10.69
N GLY A 633 10.81 -21.79 -10.63
CA GLY A 633 11.59 -21.28 -11.77
C GLY A 633 11.74 -22.31 -12.89
N LYS A 634 12.32 -21.89 -14.03
CA LYS A 634 12.39 -22.69 -15.27
C LYS A 634 13.78 -23.21 -15.64
N GLY A 635 14.74 -23.18 -14.70
CA GLY A 635 16.09 -23.74 -14.88
C GLY A 635 17.09 -22.74 -15.46
N GLU A 636 18.10 -23.23 -16.20
CA GLU A 636 19.22 -22.41 -16.68
C GLU A 636 18.81 -21.26 -17.62
N THR A 637 17.64 -21.33 -18.25
CA THR A 637 17.11 -20.28 -19.12
C THR A 637 16.56 -19.07 -18.33
N GLU A 638 16.38 -19.20 -17.01
CA GLU A 638 15.77 -18.17 -16.15
C GLU A 638 16.50 -18.07 -14.81
N GLN A 639 17.82 -17.80 -14.82
CA GLN A 639 18.64 -17.74 -13.60
C GLN A 639 18.35 -16.53 -12.70
N LYS A 640 17.66 -15.51 -13.22
CA LYS A 640 17.26 -14.32 -12.48
C LYS A 640 15.75 -14.14 -12.55
N LEU A 641 15.12 -14.09 -11.39
CA LEU A 641 13.69 -13.89 -11.20
C LEU A 641 13.50 -12.63 -10.38
N TYR A 642 12.43 -11.89 -10.63
CA TYR A 642 12.08 -10.66 -9.94
C TYR A 642 10.70 -10.78 -9.32
N PHE A 643 10.57 -10.24 -8.12
CA PHE A 643 9.36 -10.27 -7.32
C PHE A 643 9.06 -8.89 -6.76
N LYS A 644 7.79 -8.50 -6.73
CA LYS A 644 7.32 -7.33 -5.99
C LYS A 644 6.84 -7.78 -4.62
N ILE A 645 7.25 -7.08 -3.56
CA ILE A 645 6.72 -7.36 -2.22
C ILE A 645 5.37 -6.65 -2.06
N THR A 646 4.29 -7.42 -1.87
CA THR A 646 2.91 -6.95 -1.71
C THR A 646 2.33 -7.42 -0.38
N GLU A 647 1.09 -7.03 -0.08
CA GLU A 647 0.36 -7.52 1.10
C GLU A 647 0.12 -9.03 1.06
N GLN A 648 0.19 -9.62 -0.13
CA GLN A 648 0.02 -11.05 -0.41
C GLN A 648 1.35 -11.82 -0.47
N GLY A 649 2.48 -11.16 -0.20
CA GLY A 649 3.80 -11.77 -0.21
C GLY A 649 4.66 -11.38 -1.42
N PHE A 650 5.43 -12.33 -1.94
CA PHE A 650 6.26 -12.12 -3.13
C PHE A 650 5.44 -12.42 -4.39
N GLU A 651 5.18 -11.39 -5.19
CA GLU A 651 4.45 -11.51 -6.46
C GLU A 651 5.44 -11.48 -7.64
N ARG A 652 5.46 -12.51 -8.47
CA ARG A 652 6.38 -12.63 -9.61
C ARG A 652 6.12 -11.52 -10.64
N LEU A 653 7.16 -10.79 -11.03
CA LEU A 653 7.14 -9.84 -12.14
C LEU A 653 7.59 -10.53 -13.43
N GLU A 654 6.72 -10.57 -14.44
CA GLU A 654 7.05 -11.06 -15.78
C GLU A 654 7.75 -9.95 -16.60
N ALA A 655 8.58 -10.32 -17.57
CA ALA A 655 9.44 -9.43 -18.36
C ALA A 655 8.69 -8.53 -19.38
N GLN A 656 7.41 -8.25 -19.18
CA GLN A 656 6.58 -7.51 -20.14
C GLN A 656 6.00 -6.27 -19.49
N GLN A 657 6.45 -5.10 -19.98
CA GLN A 657 5.71 -3.86 -19.81
C GLN A 657 4.45 -3.88 -20.68
N GLU A 658 3.37 -3.26 -20.20
CA GLU A 658 2.19 -3.02 -21.03
C GLU A 658 2.23 -1.58 -21.55
N VAL A 659 2.38 -1.42 -22.86
CA VAL A 659 2.40 -0.10 -23.51
C VAL A 659 1.13 0.10 -24.33
N LYS A 660 0.37 1.16 -24.01
CA LYS A 660 -0.81 1.57 -24.77
C LYS A 660 -0.52 2.87 -25.52
N ALA A 661 -0.64 2.84 -26.84
CA ALA A 661 -0.53 4.04 -27.69
C ALA A 661 -1.67 5.03 -27.39
N VAL A 662 -1.34 6.31 -27.27
CA VAL A 662 -2.27 7.42 -27.04
C VAL A 662 -2.19 8.37 -28.24
N PRO A 663 -3.12 8.27 -29.21
CA PRO A 663 -3.13 9.14 -30.38
C PRO A 663 -3.18 10.64 -30.02
N GLN A 664 -2.42 11.46 -30.75
CA GLN A 664 -2.33 12.90 -30.50
C GLN A 664 -2.79 13.72 -31.70
N LYS A 665 -3.26 14.95 -31.45
CA LYS A 665 -3.49 15.98 -32.48
C LYS A 665 -2.66 17.21 -32.17
N VAL A 666 -1.90 17.71 -33.14
CA VAL A 666 -0.99 18.85 -32.98
C VAL A 666 -1.25 19.88 -34.06
N VAL A 667 -1.25 21.17 -33.72
CA VAL A 667 -1.44 22.24 -34.70
C VAL A 667 -0.16 22.44 -35.53
N ILE A 668 -0.30 22.65 -36.83
CA ILE A 668 0.83 22.88 -37.74
C ILE A 668 1.73 24.04 -37.29
N GLY A 669 3.03 23.81 -37.35
CA GLY A 669 4.04 24.76 -36.88
C GLY A 669 4.28 24.74 -35.38
N THR A 670 3.64 23.83 -34.62
CA THR A 670 4.00 23.59 -33.22
C THR A 670 5.46 23.15 -33.13
N ASP A 671 6.23 23.76 -32.24
CA ASP A 671 7.62 23.39 -31.99
C ASP A 671 7.74 21.93 -31.52
N ALA A 672 8.35 21.07 -32.34
CA ALA A 672 8.49 19.64 -32.06
C ALA A 672 9.34 19.36 -30.81
N GLU A 673 10.21 20.29 -30.40
CA GLU A 673 11.02 20.16 -29.17
C GLU A 673 10.17 20.27 -27.90
N LYS A 674 9.00 20.93 -27.98
CA LYS A 674 8.07 21.06 -26.85
C LYS A 674 7.14 19.86 -26.69
N LEU A 675 7.15 18.90 -27.62
CA LEU A 675 6.38 17.68 -27.49
C LEU A 675 7.08 16.71 -26.53
N GLU A 676 6.34 16.19 -25.57
CA GLU A 676 6.84 15.22 -24.59
C GLU A 676 6.34 13.81 -24.93
N ALA A 677 7.26 12.86 -25.13
CA ALA A 677 6.94 11.48 -25.53
C ALA A 677 6.00 10.75 -24.55
N LYS A 678 6.05 11.09 -23.26
CA LYS A 678 5.15 10.54 -22.22
C LYS A 678 3.67 10.82 -22.47
N ASN A 679 3.33 11.82 -23.28
CA ASN A 679 1.93 12.12 -23.62
C ASN A 679 1.39 11.21 -24.73
N PHE A 680 2.27 10.48 -25.44
CA PHE A 680 1.94 9.64 -26.58
C PHE A 680 1.75 8.16 -26.21
N VAL A 681 2.15 7.75 -25.00
CA VAL A 681 2.00 6.37 -24.52
C VAL A 681 1.59 6.35 -23.05
N GLN A 682 0.82 5.34 -22.66
CA GLN A 682 0.61 4.97 -21.26
C GLN A 682 1.37 3.67 -20.99
N VAL A 683 2.33 3.72 -20.08
CA VAL A 683 3.18 2.57 -19.72
C VAL A 683 2.82 2.08 -18.33
N LYS A 684 2.65 0.77 -18.19
CA LYS A 684 2.53 0.07 -16.91
C LYS A 684 3.73 -0.87 -16.75
N ASP A 685 4.31 -0.86 -15.55
CA ASP A 685 5.50 -1.67 -15.20
C ASP A 685 6.76 -1.36 -16.05
N GLY A 686 6.89 -0.10 -16.52
CA GLY A 686 8.02 0.40 -17.32
C GLY A 686 8.14 1.95 -17.32
N GLU A 687 9.12 2.47 -18.07
CA GLU A 687 9.47 3.90 -18.20
C GLU A 687 9.49 4.34 -19.68
N VAL A 688 9.04 5.57 -19.96
CA VAL A 688 9.14 6.18 -21.30
C VAL A 688 10.54 6.79 -21.47
N ILE A 689 11.28 6.35 -22.49
CA ILE A 689 12.61 6.89 -22.80
C ILE A 689 12.50 8.19 -23.60
N GLY A 690 11.73 8.17 -24.68
CA GLY A 690 11.64 9.32 -25.59
C GLY A 690 11.11 8.96 -26.97
N PHE A 691 11.14 9.93 -27.89
CA PHE A 691 10.89 9.66 -29.30
C PHE A 691 12.13 9.04 -29.94
N VAL A 692 11.94 8.00 -30.77
CA VAL A 692 13.01 7.46 -31.63
C VAL A 692 13.42 8.50 -32.68
N GLU A 693 12.43 9.22 -33.22
CA GLU A 693 12.60 10.35 -34.13
C GLU A 693 11.55 11.42 -33.79
N ARG A 694 11.95 12.70 -33.82
CA ARG A 694 11.05 13.82 -33.51
C ARG A 694 9.90 13.90 -34.53
N PRO A 695 8.66 14.19 -34.10
CA PRO A 695 7.54 14.34 -35.02
C PRO A 695 7.71 15.52 -35.98
N ASP A 696 7.31 15.36 -37.26
CA ASP A 696 7.32 16.47 -38.23
C ASP A 696 6.01 17.24 -38.15
N THR A 697 6.00 18.33 -37.38
CA THR A 697 4.83 19.22 -37.20
C THR A 697 4.67 20.26 -38.32
N THR A 698 5.50 20.21 -39.37
CA THR A 698 5.47 21.19 -40.46
C THR A 698 4.58 20.77 -41.63
N LYS A 699 4.14 19.51 -41.65
CA LYS A 699 3.28 18.93 -42.70
C LYS A 699 1.93 18.53 -42.11
N ILE A 700 0.86 18.91 -42.81
CA ILE A 700 -0.50 18.50 -42.46
C ILE A 700 -0.74 17.03 -42.80
N GLY A 701 -1.52 16.36 -41.95
CA GLY A 701 -2.03 15.02 -42.18
C GLY A 701 -1.71 14.06 -41.03
N GLU A 702 -2.20 12.83 -41.18
CA GLU A 702 -1.88 11.71 -40.29
C GLU A 702 -0.45 11.23 -40.55
N GLN A 703 0.28 10.98 -39.46
CA GLN A 703 1.60 10.39 -39.45
C GLN A 703 1.74 9.46 -38.24
N THR A 704 2.78 8.63 -38.25
CA THR A 704 3.10 7.72 -37.15
C THR A 704 4.38 8.16 -36.48
N VAL A 705 4.35 8.33 -35.16
CA VAL A 705 5.52 8.65 -34.35
C VAL A 705 5.95 7.41 -33.57
N LYS A 706 7.26 7.24 -33.37
CA LYS A 706 7.83 6.09 -32.66
C LYS A 706 8.29 6.51 -31.28
N VAL A 707 7.73 5.90 -30.24
CA VAL A 707 8.10 6.15 -28.85
C VAL A 707 8.84 4.92 -28.31
N GLU A 708 10.04 5.14 -27.79
CA GLU A 708 10.83 4.10 -27.12
C GLU A 708 10.49 4.08 -25.62
N THR A 709 10.24 2.90 -25.10
CA THR A 709 9.97 2.60 -23.68
C THR A 709 10.93 1.51 -23.23
N LYS A 710 11.13 1.38 -21.92
CA LYS A 710 11.84 0.24 -21.33
C LYS A 710 11.07 -0.32 -20.14
N ASP A 711 11.08 -1.64 -20.02
CA ASP A 711 10.60 -2.30 -18.81
C ASP A 711 11.58 -2.09 -17.64
N TYR A 712 11.20 -2.62 -16.47
CA TYR A 712 12.04 -2.60 -15.27
C TYR A 712 13.40 -3.31 -15.45
N PHE A 713 13.53 -4.16 -16.46
CA PHE A 713 14.72 -4.96 -16.78
C PHE A 713 15.63 -4.26 -17.81
N GLY A 714 15.22 -3.10 -18.32
CA GLY A 714 15.94 -2.35 -19.35
C GLY A 714 15.71 -2.88 -20.77
N ASN A 715 14.80 -3.84 -20.97
CA ASN A 715 14.41 -4.28 -22.30
C ASN A 715 13.62 -3.16 -22.96
N LYS A 716 14.05 -2.78 -24.16
CA LYS A 716 13.44 -1.67 -24.90
C LYS A 716 12.35 -2.18 -25.83
N GLU A 717 11.26 -1.43 -25.89
CA GLU A 717 10.18 -1.63 -26.85
C GLU A 717 9.87 -0.33 -27.56
N VAL A 718 9.64 -0.39 -28.87
CA VAL A 718 9.25 0.75 -29.68
C VAL A 718 7.78 0.61 -30.04
N THR A 719 6.98 1.58 -29.63
CA THR A 719 5.55 1.64 -29.92
C THR A 719 5.28 2.71 -30.99
N GLU A 720 4.55 2.32 -32.03
CA GLU A 720 4.06 3.24 -33.06
C GLU A 720 2.75 3.90 -32.60
N VAL A 721 2.73 5.24 -32.57
CA VAL A 721 1.61 6.05 -32.09
C VAL A 721 1.11 6.96 -33.22
N PRO A 722 -0.19 6.99 -33.51
CA PRO A 722 -0.76 7.94 -34.47
C PRO A 722 -0.67 9.40 -34.00
N LEU A 723 -0.25 10.28 -34.90
CA LEU A 723 -0.25 11.73 -34.71
C LEU A 723 -0.93 12.40 -35.92
N GLU A 724 -1.93 13.23 -35.69
CA GLU A 724 -2.56 14.04 -36.73
C GLU A 724 -2.12 15.50 -36.60
N VAL A 725 -1.48 16.05 -37.65
CA VAL A 725 -1.14 17.47 -37.71
C VAL A 725 -2.25 18.23 -38.42
N ILE A 726 -2.84 19.19 -37.71
CA ILE A 726 -4.07 19.91 -38.08
C ILE A 726 -3.81 21.40 -38.32
N TYR A 727 -4.69 22.08 -39.04
CA TYR A 727 -4.53 23.50 -39.38
C TYR A 727 -4.73 24.45 -38.17
N GLY A 728 -5.61 24.13 -37.22
CA GLY A 728 -5.96 25.05 -36.14
C GLY A 728 -6.55 26.38 -36.66
N ASP A 729 -6.12 27.50 -36.07
CA ASP A 729 -6.50 28.86 -36.48
C ASP A 729 -5.43 29.46 -37.39
N SER A 730 -5.62 29.32 -38.70
CA SER A 730 -4.55 29.46 -39.69
C SER A 730 -4.94 30.20 -40.96
N LEU A 731 -3.99 30.96 -41.50
CA LEU A 731 -3.99 31.51 -42.86
C LEU A 731 -3.08 30.65 -43.74
N VAL A 732 -3.61 30.05 -44.79
CA VAL A 732 -2.91 29.13 -45.70
C VAL A 732 -2.66 29.82 -47.03
N PHE A 733 -1.38 29.97 -47.38
CA PHE A 733 -0.91 30.59 -48.61
C PHE A 733 -0.53 29.52 -49.62
N GLN A 734 -1.27 29.42 -50.73
CA GLN A 734 -0.97 28.50 -51.82
C GLN A 734 -0.29 29.23 -52.98
N GLY A 735 0.73 28.59 -53.56
CA GLY A 735 1.55 29.17 -54.63
C GLY A 735 1.21 28.64 -56.01
N ASN A 736 2.24 28.36 -56.82
CA ASN A 736 2.08 27.65 -58.08
C ASN A 736 1.41 26.28 -57.87
N GLY A 737 0.29 26.05 -58.57
CA GLY A 737 -0.59 24.89 -58.35
C GLY A 737 -1.38 24.99 -57.03
N ASN A 738 -2.07 23.93 -56.62
CA ASN A 738 -2.79 23.92 -55.33
C ASN A 738 -1.88 23.61 -54.14
N THR A 739 -0.56 23.84 -54.29
CA THR A 739 0.45 23.49 -53.30
C THR A 739 0.59 24.61 -52.27
N THR A 740 0.43 24.25 -51.00
CA THR A 740 0.67 25.14 -49.86
C THR A 740 2.15 25.51 -49.78
N ARG A 741 2.44 26.81 -49.66
CA ARG A 741 3.80 27.34 -49.54
C ARG A 741 4.12 27.80 -48.13
N SER A 742 3.12 28.31 -47.43
CA SER A 742 3.22 28.70 -46.02
C SER A 742 1.86 28.61 -45.35
N VAL A 743 1.86 28.24 -44.07
CA VAL A 743 0.69 28.35 -43.19
C VAL A 743 1.09 29.23 -42.03
N VAL A 744 0.31 30.27 -41.76
CA VAL A 744 0.49 31.19 -40.63
C VAL A 744 -0.59 30.91 -39.60
N THR A 745 -0.19 30.39 -38.45
CA THR A 745 -1.05 29.95 -37.34
C THR A 745 -0.96 30.94 -36.19
N ALA A 746 -2.09 31.26 -35.55
CA ALA A 746 -2.10 31.97 -34.26
C ALA A 746 -1.95 30.98 -33.10
N ASP A 747 -0.83 31.01 -32.37
CA ASP A 747 -0.70 30.29 -31.10
C ASP A 747 -1.36 31.11 -29.98
N HIS A 748 -2.59 30.73 -29.63
CA HIS A 748 -3.38 31.40 -28.60
C HIS A 748 -2.83 31.22 -27.18
N ASN A 749 -1.98 30.21 -26.91
CA ASN A 749 -1.37 30.01 -25.60
C ASN A 749 -0.19 30.96 -25.39
N THR A 750 0.68 31.08 -26.39
CA THR A 750 1.86 31.95 -26.30
C THR A 750 1.64 33.36 -26.82
N LYS A 751 0.47 33.63 -27.44
CA LYS A 751 0.12 34.89 -28.13
C LYS A 751 1.14 35.28 -29.21
N LYS A 752 1.63 34.27 -29.94
CA LYS A 752 2.62 34.42 -31.01
C LYS A 752 2.12 33.82 -32.32
N LEU A 753 2.55 34.40 -33.43
CA LEU A 753 2.36 33.79 -34.75
C LEU A 753 3.41 32.69 -34.95
N GLN A 754 2.99 31.60 -35.59
CA GLN A 754 3.84 30.54 -36.11
C GLN A 754 3.62 30.46 -37.62
N ALA A 755 4.66 30.17 -38.37
CA ALA A 755 4.62 30.10 -39.82
C ALA A 755 5.48 28.94 -40.31
N THR A 756 4.93 28.14 -41.22
CA THR A 756 5.67 27.08 -41.93
C THR A 756 6.10 27.55 -43.31
N SER A 757 7.10 26.90 -43.90
CA SER A 757 7.53 27.19 -45.28
C SER A 757 7.92 25.92 -46.02
N THR A 758 7.75 25.91 -47.34
CA THR A 758 8.35 24.90 -48.23
C THR A 758 9.56 25.46 -48.97
N ASP A 759 10.54 24.62 -49.29
CA ASP A 759 11.77 25.01 -50.02
C ASP A 759 11.55 25.37 -51.50
N SER A 760 10.34 25.17 -52.01
CA SER A 760 9.98 25.53 -53.38
C SER A 760 9.68 27.02 -53.51
N LYS A 761 9.98 27.56 -54.70
CA LYS A 761 9.56 28.92 -55.09
C LYS A 761 8.05 29.08 -54.94
N VAL A 762 7.60 30.24 -54.48
CA VAL A 762 6.19 30.53 -54.25
C VAL A 762 5.41 30.43 -55.55
N HIS A 763 5.83 31.12 -56.62
CA HIS A 763 5.23 31.05 -57.94
C HIS A 763 6.20 31.33 -59.11
N TYR A 764 6.29 30.42 -60.09
CA TYR A 764 7.27 30.47 -61.18
C TYR A 764 7.03 31.54 -62.29
N ARG A 765 5.84 32.15 -62.36
CA ARG A 765 5.52 33.20 -63.37
C ARG A 765 5.60 34.65 -62.87
N PHE A 766 5.63 34.87 -61.55
CA PHE A 766 5.63 36.22 -60.95
C PHE A 766 7.07 36.61 -60.65
N GLU A 767 7.82 37.01 -61.68
CA GLU A 767 9.22 37.42 -61.54
C GLU A 767 9.31 38.87 -61.05
N LYS A 768 10.01 39.09 -59.91
CA LYS A 768 10.15 40.41 -59.26
C LYS A 768 8.83 41.08 -58.87
N GLU A 769 7.77 40.29 -58.77
CA GLU A 769 6.44 40.75 -58.38
C GLU A 769 6.06 40.17 -57.03
N LYS A 770 5.52 41.02 -56.15
CA LYS A 770 4.96 40.62 -54.85
C LYS A 770 3.82 39.62 -55.08
N TYR A 771 3.95 38.42 -54.52
CA TYR A 771 2.95 37.37 -54.66
C TYR A 771 2.12 37.17 -53.40
N MET A 772 2.73 37.22 -52.22
CA MET A 772 2.03 37.14 -50.94
C MET A 772 2.65 38.07 -49.91
N GLY A 773 1.88 38.47 -48.90
CA GLY A 773 2.41 39.27 -47.80
C GLY A 773 1.42 39.46 -46.66
N ILE A 774 1.96 39.87 -45.52
CA ILE A 774 1.22 40.19 -44.30
C ILE A 774 1.71 41.55 -43.77
N THR A 775 0.76 42.41 -43.43
CA THR A 775 0.97 43.58 -42.57
C THR A 775 0.14 43.39 -41.30
N LEU A 776 0.79 43.32 -40.14
CA LEU A 776 0.15 43.27 -38.83
C LEU A 776 0.06 44.70 -38.27
N TYR A 777 -1.13 45.12 -37.88
CA TYR A 777 -1.43 46.38 -37.18
C TYR A 777 -1.82 46.12 -35.73
N ASP A 778 -1.51 47.04 -34.83
CA ASP A 778 -2.10 47.07 -33.50
C ASP A 778 -3.58 47.52 -33.53
N GLN A 779 -4.26 47.42 -32.39
CA GLN A 779 -5.67 47.85 -32.22
C GLN A 779 -5.94 49.31 -32.61
N ASN A 780 -4.92 50.18 -32.58
CA ASN A 780 -5.02 51.60 -32.91
C ASN A 780 -4.75 51.88 -34.39
N GLY A 781 -4.33 50.86 -35.15
CA GLY A 781 -3.98 50.97 -36.57
C GLY A 781 -2.50 51.24 -36.85
N ASN A 782 -1.60 51.14 -35.87
CA ASN A 782 -0.16 51.30 -36.08
C ASN A 782 0.47 50.01 -36.61
N GLU A 783 1.37 50.09 -37.58
CA GLU A 783 2.07 48.93 -38.13
C GLU A 783 3.04 48.30 -37.12
N LYS A 784 2.86 47.00 -36.85
CA LYS A 784 3.75 46.17 -36.02
C LYS A 784 4.78 45.40 -36.84
N LYS A 785 4.37 44.86 -37.99
CA LYS A 785 5.23 44.02 -38.83
C LYS A 785 4.72 44.03 -40.28
N VAL A 786 5.63 44.21 -41.24
CA VAL A 786 5.34 44.16 -42.68
C VAL A 786 6.29 43.16 -43.33
N ILE A 787 5.76 42.18 -44.04
CA ILE A 787 6.55 41.16 -44.72
C ILE A 787 5.86 40.81 -46.04
N SER A 788 6.64 40.62 -47.09
CA SER A 788 6.17 40.16 -48.39
C SER A 788 7.16 39.20 -49.02
N VAL A 789 6.67 38.40 -49.96
CA VAL A 789 7.47 37.44 -50.74
C VAL A 789 7.19 37.65 -52.22
N GLU A 790 8.25 37.71 -53.01
CA GLU A 790 8.16 37.73 -54.46
C GLU A 790 7.92 36.33 -55.02
N GLY A 791 7.30 36.20 -56.20
CA GLY A 791 6.97 34.89 -56.75
C GLY A 791 8.16 33.94 -56.91
N GLN A 792 9.34 34.43 -57.29
CA GLN A 792 10.54 33.59 -57.48
C GLN A 792 11.30 33.25 -56.20
N GLU A 793 10.89 33.79 -55.05
CA GLU A 793 11.49 33.48 -53.75
C GLU A 793 10.84 32.26 -53.11
N THR A 794 11.48 31.67 -52.10
CA THR A 794 10.85 30.67 -51.23
C THR A 794 10.16 31.35 -50.06
N ALA A 795 9.18 30.69 -49.44
CA ALA A 795 8.50 31.24 -48.27
C ALA A 795 9.33 31.17 -46.97
N LYS A 796 10.62 30.80 -47.05
CA LYS A 796 11.47 30.58 -45.87
C LYS A 796 11.66 31.84 -45.03
N ASN A 797 12.12 32.93 -45.65
CA ASN A 797 12.31 34.22 -44.97
C ASN A 797 10.98 34.77 -44.41
N PHE A 798 9.87 34.52 -45.11
CA PHE A 798 8.53 34.90 -44.64
C PHE A 798 8.14 34.16 -43.37
N ALA A 799 8.36 32.85 -43.32
CA ALA A 799 8.10 32.06 -42.13
C ALA A 799 9.03 32.44 -40.97
N GLU A 800 10.33 32.55 -41.20
CA GLU A 800 11.33 32.92 -40.20
C GLU A 800 11.02 34.29 -39.55
N GLN A 801 10.56 35.26 -40.33
CA GLN A 801 10.23 36.59 -39.79
C GLN A 801 8.88 36.68 -39.08
N LEU A 802 7.97 35.74 -39.33
CA LEU A 802 6.68 35.65 -38.64
C LEU A 802 6.74 34.78 -37.38
N ASN A 803 7.62 33.78 -37.37
CA ASN A 803 7.82 32.88 -36.23
C ASN A 803 8.17 33.66 -34.97
N GLY A 804 7.29 33.60 -33.98
CA GLY A 804 7.47 34.25 -32.68
C GLY A 804 7.02 35.71 -32.60
N VAL A 805 6.41 36.27 -33.66
CA VAL A 805 5.84 37.62 -33.63
C VAL A 805 4.66 37.67 -32.67
N ASN A 806 4.71 38.57 -31.67
CA ASN A 806 3.65 38.71 -30.68
C ASN A 806 2.40 39.39 -31.27
N PHE A 807 1.21 38.91 -30.91
CA PHE A 807 -0.07 39.54 -31.20
C PHE A 807 -0.89 39.77 -29.93
N ALA A 808 -1.78 40.76 -29.98
CA ALA A 808 -2.87 40.92 -29.01
C ALA A 808 -4.21 40.65 -29.70
N TYR A 809 -5.22 40.22 -28.95
CA TYR A 809 -6.57 40.14 -29.53
C TYR A 809 -7.07 41.53 -29.87
N GLY A 810 -7.64 41.70 -31.07
CA GLY A 810 -7.98 43.01 -31.64
C GLY A 810 -6.89 43.61 -32.54
N ASP A 811 -5.70 43.02 -32.61
CA ASP A 811 -4.73 43.34 -33.66
C ASP A 811 -5.31 42.93 -35.03
N VAL A 812 -5.02 43.70 -36.08
CA VAL A 812 -5.54 43.47 -37.43
C VAL A 812 -4.43 43.03 -38.36
N ILE A 813 -4.62 41.91 -39.07
CA ILE A 813 -3.75 41.45 -40.14
C ILE A 813 -4.35 41.83 -41.49
N LYS A 814 -3.64 42.67 -42.24
CA LYS A 814 -3.84 42.83 -43.67
C LYS A 814 -3.04 41.74 -44.40
N VAL A 815 -3.75 40.91 -45.14
CA VAL A 815 -3.18 39.85 -45.98
C VAL A 815 -3.24 40.28 -47.44
N TYR A 816 -2.13 40.18 -48.14
CA TYR A 816 -2.04 40.33 -49.59
C TYR A 816 -1.78 38.98 -50.25
N HIS A 817 -2.51 38.69 -51.32
CA HIS A 817 -2.26 37.54 -52.19
C HIS A 817 -2.58 37.89 -53.65
N ALA A 818 -1.61 37.75 -54.55
CA ALA A 818 -1.74 38.12 -55.96
C ALA A 818 -2.86 37.32 -56.65
N GLU A 819 -2.96 36.02 -56.32
CA GLU A 819 -4.07 35.14 -56.71
C GLU A 819 -4.99 34.87 -55.52
N SER A 820 -5.87 35.81 -55.17
CA SER A 820 -6.67 35.78 -53.93
C SER A 820 -7.42 34.47 -53.60
N ASP A 821 -7.89 33.72 -54.60
CA ASP A 821 -8.58 32.43 -54.39
C ASP A 821 -7.68 31.33 -53.80
N ARG A 822 -6.36 31.53 -53.86
CA ARG A 822 -5.33 30.63 -53.30
C ARG A 822 -4.94 30.96 -51.85
N LEU A 823 -5.48 32.05 -51.29
CA LEU A 823 -5.49 32.26 -49.85
C LEU A 823 -6.70 31.53 -49.25
N LYS A 824 -6.46 30.69 -48.26
CA LYS A 824 -7.50 29.99 -47.49
C LYS A 824 -7.31 30.29 -46.01
N TRP A 825 -8.36 30.23 -45.21
CA TRP A 825 -8.21 30.30 -43.76
C TRP A 825 -9.10 29.29 -43.04
N TYR A 826 -8.61 28.89 -41.89
CA TYR A 826 -9.16 27.86 -41.03
C TYR A 826 -9.37 28.44 -39.65
N GLN A 827 -10.46 28.02 -39.01
CA GLN A 827 -10.73 28.30 -37.61
C GLN A 827 -10.99 26.96 -36.93
N LYS A 828 -10.28 26.67 -35.83
CA LYS A 828 -10.36 25.39 -35.12
C LYS A 828 -10.23 24.17 -36.04
N ASN A 829 -9.32 24.24 -37.02
CA ASN A 829 -9.09 23.22 -38.06
C ASN A 829 -10.23 23.06 -39.10
N GLU A 830 -11.31 23.82 -39.02
CA GLU A 830 -12.37 23.82 -40.02
C GLU A 830 -12.11 24.87 -41.11
N PHE A 831 -12.29 24.49 -42.37
CA PHE A 831 -12.16 25.41 -43.49
C PHE A 831 -13.28 26.45 -43.47
N VAL A 832 -12.92 27.73 -43.45
CA VAL A 832 -13.91 28.82 -43.38
C VAL A 832 -14.21 29.39 -44.76
N SER A 833 -13.20 29.90 -45.47
CA SER A 833 -13.35 30.41 -46.83
C SER A 833 -12.01 30.64 -47.54
N SER A 834 -12.10 31.14 -48.78
CA SER A 834 -10.99 31.63 -49.59
C SER A 834 -11.17 33.10 -50.01
N GLY A 835 -10.14 33.71 -50.61
CA GLY A 835 -10.11 35.16 -50.84
C GLY A 835 -11.10 35.74 -51.87
N LYS A 836 -11.83 34.90 -52.63
CA LYS A 836 -12.95 35.26 -53.55
C LYS A 836 -12.71 36.55 -54.35
N GLY A 837 -11.59 36.65 -55.06
CA GLY A 837 -11.29 37.76 -55.98
C GLY A 837 -10.76 39.07 -55.35
N LYS A 838 -10.59 39.16 -54.03
CA LYS A 838 -9.99 40.34 -53.35
C LYS A 838 -8.52 40.08 -53.02
N GLN A 839 -7.61 40.80 -53.67
CA GLN A 839 -6.16 40.66 -53.45
C GLN A 839 -5.71 41.11 -52.05
N GLU A 840 -6.47 42.00 -51.41
CA GLU A 840 -6.23 42.45 -50.04
C GLU A 840 -7.42 42.15 -49.15
N LEU A 841 -7.14 41.53 -47.99
CA LEU A 841 -8.13 41.16 -46.99
C LEU A 841 -7.64 41.56 -45.60
N TYR A 842 -8.57 41.88 -44.70
CA TYR A 842 -8.28 42.27 -43.33
C TYR A 842 -8.91 41.27 -42.37
N PHE A 843 -8.11 40.80 -41.42
CA PHE A 843 -8.52 39.84 -40.40
C PHE A 843 -8.23 40.42 -39.02
N GLU A 844 -9.21 40.48 -38.14
CA GLU A 844 -8.99 40.70 -36.71
C GLU A 844 -8.54 39.39 -36.07
N ILE A 845 -7.48 39.44 -35.25
CA ILE A 845 -7.07 38.29 -34.46
C ILE A 845 -7.93 38.25 -33.20
N THR A 846 -8.77 37.22 -33.07
CA THR A 846 -9.66 37.04 -31.92
C THR A 846 -9.38 35.73 -31.20
N GLU A 847 -10.07 35.47 -30.09
CA GLU A 847 -10.05 34.17 -29.42
C GLU A 847 -10.53 33.01 -30.30
N LYS A 848 -11.23 33.30 -31.40
CA LYS A 848 -11.73 32.32 -32.37
C LYS A 848 -10.81 32.18 -33.60
N GLY A 849 -9.64 32.83 -33.58
CA GLY A 849 -8.71 32.85 -34.70
C GLY A 849 -8.84 34.10 -35.56
N PHE A 850 -8.56 33.98 -36.85
CA PHE A 850 -8.61 35.08 -37.82
C PHE A 850 -10.04 35.34 -38.30
N GLU A 851 -10.65 36.46 -37.88
CA GLU A 851 -12.00 36.86 -38.30
C GLU A 851 -11.95 37.94 -39.38
N LYS A 852 -12.54 37.67 -40.55
CA LYS A 852 -12.52 38.59 -41.69
C LYS A 852 -13.41 39.83 -41.43
N LEU A 853 -12.88 41.02 -41.70
CA LEU A 853 -13.62 42.28 -41.62
C LEU A 853 -14.27 42.64 -42.98
N GLU A 854 -15.61 42.85 -43.01
CA GLU A 854 -16.37 43.19 -44.24
C GLU A 854 -16.50 44.72 -44.47
N SER A 855 -16.63 45.54 -43.41
CA SER A 855 -16.60 47.01 -43.49
C SER A 855 -16.13 47.63 -42.18
N LEU A 856 -15.37 48.73 -42.24
CA LEU A 856 -14.71 49.30 -41.05
C LEU A 856 -15.48 50.49 -40.42
N GLN A 857 -16.67 50.85 -40.93
CA GLN A 857 -17.59 51.89 -40.39
C GLN A 857 -19.07 51.44 -40.40
N GLU A 858 -19.85 51.85 -39.40
CA GLU A 858 -21.31 51.66 -39.33
C GLU A 858 -22.04 53.00 -39.59
N VAL A 859 -23.07 52.99 -40.44
CA VAL A 859 -23.83 54.20 -40.82
C VAL A 859 -25.33 53.91 -40.77
N THR A 860 -26.10 54.73 -40.06
CA THR A 860 -27.57 54.62 -39.90
C THR A 860 -28.25 55.84 -40.51
N ALA A 861 -29.31 55.65 -41.32
CA ALA A 861 -30.09 56.74 -41.94
C ALA A 861 -31.13 57.34 -40.97
N VAL A 862 -31.31 58.66 -40.99
CA VAL A 862 -32.23 59.42 -40.13
C VAL A 862 -33.29 60.12 -41.00
N PRO A 863 -34.55 59.62 -41.06
CA PRO A 863 -35.63 60.23 -41.86
C PRO A 863 -35.98 61.67 -41.44
N GLN A 864 -36.32 62.54 -42.40
CA GLN A 864 -36.62 63.96 -42.15
C GLN A 864 -37.99 64.39 -42.73
N LYS A 865 -38.65 65.38 -42.11
CA LYS A 865 -39.87 66.04 -42.63
C LYS A 865 -39.63 67.54 -42.82
N VAL A 866 -39.99 68.08 -43.98
CA VAL A 866 -39.81 69.50 -44.33
C VAL A 866 -41.10 70.10 -44.89
N VAL A 867 -41.26 71.42 -44.80
CA VAL A 867 -42.44 72.14 -45.33
C VAL A 867 -42.16 72.58 -46.78
N ILE A 868 -43.17 72.52 -47.63
CA ILE A 868 -43.06 72.94 -49.04
C ILE A 868 -42.58 74.38 -49.17
N GLY A 869 -41.61 74.59 -50.05
CA GLY A 869 -41.03 75.91 -50.33
C GLY A 869 -39.93 76.35 -49.37
N ILE A 870 -39.51 75.52 -48.40
CA ILE A 870 -38.31 75.82 -47.59
C ILE A 870 -37.05 75.84 -48.45
N ASP A 871 -36.10 76.71 -48.11
CA ASP A 871 -34.81 76.80 -48.80
C ASP A 871 -33.96 75.54 -48.53
N ALA A 872 -33.64 74.79 -49.58
CA ALA A 872 -32.83 73.57 -49.50
C ALA A 872 -31.38 73.84 -49.03
N GLU A 873 -30.91 75.09 -49.11
CA GLU A 873 -29.57 75.45 -48.62
C GLU A 873 -29.48 75.44 -47.09
N LYS A 874 -30.61 75.60 -46.37
CA LYS A 874 -30.66 75.53 -44.92
C LYS A 874 -30.59 74.09 -44.36
N LEU A 875 -30.54 73.06 -45.22
CA LEU A 875 -30.47 71.65 -44.81
C LEU A 875 -29.03 71.12 -44.70
N GLU A 876 -28.72 70.45 -43.59
CA GLU A 876 -27.39 69.94 -43.21
C GLU A 876 -27.30 68.40 -43.29
N ALA A 877 -26.33 67.84 -44.01
CA ALA A 877 -26.24 66.39 -44.27
C ALA A 877 -26.01 65.52 -43.03
N LYS A 878 -25.39 66.08 -42.00
CA LYS A 878 -25.16 65.41 -40.71
C LYS A 878 -26.46 65.08 -39.98
N ASP A 879 -27.54 65.80 -40.24
CA ASP A 879 -28.84 65.57 -39.60
C ASP A 879 -29.59 64.37 -40.23
N PHE A 880 -29.04 63.81 -41.31
CA PHE A 880 -29.65 62.73 -42.11
C PHE A 880 -28.97 61.37 -41.86
N VAL A 881 -27.83 61.31 -41.15
CA VAL A 881 -27.12 60.05 -40.84
C VAL A 881 -26.44 60.07 -39.46
N GLN A 882 -26.30 58.90 -38.85
CA GLN A 882 -25.47 58.67 -37.67
C GLN A 882 -24.32 57.71 -38.02
N VAL A 883 -23.06 58.09 -37.74
CA VAL A 883 -21.86 57.31 -38.11
C VAL A 883 -21.10 56.89 -36.85
N LYS A 884 -20.66 55.62 -36.83
CA LYS A 884 -19.76 55.06 -35.81
C LYS A 884 -18.48 54.57 -36.49
N ASP A 885 -17.34 54.92 -35.89
CA ASP A 885 -15.99 54.62 -36.40
C ASP A 885 -15.68 55.21 -37.80
N GLY A 886 -16.33 56.33 -38.12
CA GLY A 886 -16.16 57.08 -39.36
C GLY A 886 -16.61 58.56 -39.28
N GLU A 887 -16.54 59.28 -40.41
CA GLU A 887 -16.82 60.72 -40.54
C GLU A 887 -17.82 60.98 -41.70
N VAL A 888 -18.75 61.94 -41.52
CA VAL A 888 -19.73 62.37 -42.56
C VAL A 888 -19.09 63.40 -43.49
N ILE A 889 -19.23 63.21 -44.80
CA ILE A 889 -18.65 64.09 -45.83
C ILE A 889 -19.67 65.13 -46.31
N GLY A 890 -20.91 64.73 -46.66
CA GLY A 890 -21.93 65.66 -47.16
C GLY A 890 -23.04 65.00 -47.99
N PHE A 891 -23.97 65.81 -48.51
CA PHE A 891 -24.97 65.35 -49.48
C PHE A 891 -24.32 65.12 -50.86
N VAL A 892 -24.70 64.04 -51.52
CA VAL A 892 -24.35 63.80 -52.93
C VAL A 892 -25.16 64.73 -53.85
N GLU A 893 -26.43 65.01 -53.49
CA GLU A 893 -27.35 65.95 -54.15
C GLU A 893 -28.33 66.53 -53.12
N LYS A 894 -28.71 67.81 -53.24
CA LYS A 894 -29.60 68.51 -52.28
C LYS A 894 -31.08 68.07 -52.44
N PRO A 895 -31.90 68.04 -51.36
CA PRO A 895 -33.33 67.67 -51.44
C PRO A 895 -34.19 68.66 -52.25
N ASN A 896 -35.21 68.18 -52.98
CA ASN A 896 -36.17 69.03 -53.70
C ASN A 896 -37.36 69.42 -52.81
N THR A 897 -37.40 70.67 -52.34
CA THR A 897 -38.42 71.16 -51.39
C THR A 897 -39.67 71.76 -52.05
N THR A 898 -39.75 71.77 -53.38
CA THR A 898 -40.84 72.41 -54.14
C THR A 898 -42.00 71.46 -54.49
N LYS A 899 -41.82 70.16 -54.24
CA LYS A 899 -42.78 69.10 -54.58
C LYS A 899 -43.21 68.35 -53.33
N ILE A 900 -44.52 68.28 -53.06
CA ILE A 900 -45.09 67.49 -51.96
C ILE A 900 -44.82 65.99 -52.15
N GLY A 901 -44.56 65.30 -51.04
CA GLY A 901 -44.46 63.83 -50.98
C GLY A 901 -43.13 63.32 -50.44
N GLU A 902 -43.04 62.00 -50.33
CA GLU A 902 -41.82 61.29 -49.93
C GLU A 902 -40.81 61.22 -51.07
N GLN A 903 -39.54 61.45 -50.74
CA GLN A 903 -38.39 61.33 -51.63
C GLN A 903 -37.17 60.78 -50.87
N LYS A 904 -36.07 60.50 -51.58
CA LYS A 904 -34.82 60.02 -50.99
C LYS A 904 -33.66 60.96 -51.32
N VAL A 905 -32.77 61.19 -50.36
CA VAL A 905 -31.50 61.94 -50.52
C VAL A 905 -30.30 61.02 -50.22
N LYS A 906 -29.12 61.31 -50.78
CA LYS A 906 -27.90 60.50 -50.61
C LYS A 906 -26.84 61.25 -49.80
N VAL A 907 -26.22 60.57 -48.83
CA VAL A 907 -25.16 61.11 -47.94
C VAL A 907 -23.89 60.24 -48.00
N GLU A 908 -22.70 60.85 -48.14
CA GLU A 908 -21.39 60.16 -48.19
C GLU A 908 -20.64 60.21 -46.83
N THR A 909 -19.93 59.13 -46.45
CA THR A 909 -19.13 58.98 -45.21
C THR A 909 -17.78 58.24 -45.45
N LYS A 910 -16.80 58.29 -44.53
CA LYS A 910 -15.51 57.55 -44.60
C LYS A 910 -15.06 56.94 -43.25
N ASP A 911 -14.34 55.82 -43.26
CA ASP A 911 -13.79 55.15 -42.04
C ASP A 911 -12.37 55.63 -41.63
N ARG A 912 -11.86 55.16 -40.47
CA ARG A 912 -10.52 55.50 -39.94
C ARG A 912 -9.32 55.02 -40.78
N PHE A 913 -9.56 54.19 -41.79
CA PHE A 913 -8.56 53.72 -42.76
C PHE A 913 -8.73 54.38 -44.13
N GLY A 914 -9.69 55.30 -44.27
CA GLY A 914 -9.93 56.12 -45.47
C GLY A 914 -10.98 55.59 -46.46
N ASN A 915 -11.69 54.50 -46.18
CA ASN A 915 -12.66 53.94 -47.15
C ASN A 915 -14.02 54.66 -47.08
N LYS A 916 -14.57 55.02 -48.25
CA LYS A 916 -15.84 55.77 -48.38
C LYS A 916 -17.09 54.88 -48.50
N LYS A 917 -18.26 55.38 -48.07
CA LYS A 917 -19.59 54.73 -48.15
C LYS A 917 -20.69 55.75 -48.44
N VAL A 918 -21.70 55.40 -49.24
CA VAL A 918 -22.87 56.27 -49.55
C VAL A 918 -24.15 55.63 -48.99
N THR A 919 -25.00 56.44 -48.34
CA THR A 919 -26.25 56.00 -47.68
C THR A 919 -27.45 56.78 -48.21
N GLU A 920 -28.55 56.10 -48.56
CA GLU A 920 -29.84 56.73 -48.92
C GLU A 920 -30.71 57.01 -47.70
N VAL A 921 -31.31 58.20 -47.62
CA VAL A 921 -32.11 58.69 -46.49
C VAL A 921 -33.47 59.21 -46.98
N PRO A 922 -34.61 58.80 -46.40
CA PRO A 922 -35.94 59.28 -46.79
C PRO A 922 -36.27 60.69 -46.24
N VAL A 923 -36.97 61.50 -47.03
CA VAL A 923 -37.40 62.89 -46.73
C VAL A 923 -38.85 63.11 -47.18
N GLU A 924 -39.72 63.65 -46.33
CA GLU A 924 -41.13 63.95 -46.66
C GLU A 924 -41.39 65.47 -46.72
N VAL A 925 -41.91 65.98 -47.85
CA VAL A 925 -42.30 67.40 -48.01
C VAL A 925 -43.81 67.57 -47.77
N THR A 926 -44.20 68.45 -46.84
CA THR A 926 -45.58 68.61 -46.34
C THR A 926 -46.17 70.01 -46.58
N TYR A 927 -47.49 70.17 -46.47
CA TYR A 927 -48.21 71.39 -46.88
C TYR A 927 -48.03 72.62 -45.96
N GLY A 928 -47.76 72.46 -44.66
CA GLY A 928 -47.70 73.59 -43.72
C GLY A 928 -49.03 74.35 -43.56
N ASP A 929 -48.95 75.65 -43.25
CA ASP A 929 -50.09 76.57 -43.23
C ASP A 929 -50.27 77.21 -44.62
N SER A 930 -51.18 76.66 -45.42
CA SER A 930 -51.21 76.91 -46.87
C SER A 930 -52.59 77.08 -47.47
N ILE A 931 -52.68 77.86 -48.55
CA ILE A 931 -53.85 77.97 -49.43
C ILE A 931 -53.50 77.35 -50.78
N VAL A 932 -54.32 76.41 -51.21
CA VAL A 932 -54.10 75.59 -52.41
C VAL A 932 -55.17 75.93 -53.44
N TYR A 933 -54.72 76.47 -54.57
CA TYR A 933 -55.55 76.80 -55.72
C TYR A 933 -55.57 75.63 -56.71
N GLN A 934 -56.75 75.07 -56.97
CA GLN A 934 -56.92 74.01 -57.98
C GLN A 934 -57.56 74.53 -59.26
N GLY A 935 -56.95 74.17 -60.38
CA GLY A 935 -57.47 74.44 -61.71
C GLY A 935 -58.40 73.36 -62.23
N LEU A 936 -58.39 73.18 -63.55
CA LEU A 936 -59.10 72.11 -64.23
C LEU A 936 -58.68 70.72 -63.71
N SER A 937 -59.64 69.78 -63.62
CA SER A 937 -59.38 68.35 -63.31
C SER A 937 -58.64 68.10 -61.98
N ASN A 938 -58.95 68.88 -60.94
CA ASN A 938 -58.37 68.76 -59.58
C ASN A 938 -56.84 68.96 -59.50
N VAL A 939 -56.23 69.49 -60.56
CA VAL A 939 -54.78 69.75 -60.58
C VAL A 939 -54.48 70.99 -59.75
N VAL A 940 -53.55 70.88 -58.81
CA VAL A 940 -53.05 72.02 -58.04
C VAL A 940 -52.24 72.91 -58.98
N ARG A 941 -52.60 74.19 -59.03
CA ARG A 941 -51.94 75.20 -59.86
C ARG A 941 -51.01 76.08 -59.05
N SER A 942 -51.36 76.37 -57.81
CA SER A 942 -50.50 77.17 -56.93
C SER A 942 -50.79 76.84 -55.48
N ILE A 943 -49.75 76.86 -54.65
CA ILE A 943 -49.84 76.74 -53.20
C ILE A 943 -49.19 77.98 -52.60
N VAL A 944 -49.96 78.76 -51.84
CA VAL A 944 -49.48 79.91 -51.07
C VAL A 944 -49.31 79.46 -49.62
N THR A 945 -48.07 79.38 -49.15
CA THR A 945 -47.69 78.88 -47.83
C THR A 945 -47.23 80.02 -46.94
N LEU A 946 -47.68 80.07 -45.69
CA LEU A 946 -47.12 80.97 -44.69
C LEU A 946 -45.77 80.42 -44.20
N ASN A 947 -44.67 81.11 -44.51
CA ASN A 947 -43.43 80.88 -43.80
C ASN A 947 -43.43 81.68 -42.50
N HIS A 948 -43.64 80.98 -41.39
CA HIS A 948 -43.66 81.58 -40.06
C HIS A 948 -42.27 82.02 -39.56
N GLU A 949 -41.18 81.42 -40.04
CA GLU A 949 -39.81 81.82 -39.68
C GLU A 949 -39.43 83.16 -40.32
N ASP A 950 -39.68 83.29 -41.62
CA ASP A 950 -39.26 84.46 -42.40
C ASP A 950 -40.40 85.50 -42.58
N LYS A 951 -41.60 85.23 -42.03
CA LYS A 951 -42.83 86.05 -42.14
C LYS A 951 -43.19 86.48 -43.58
N LYS A 952 -43.01 85.58 -44.53
CA LYS A 952 -43.27 85.80 -45.96
C LYS A 952 -44.13 84.70 -46.55
N LEU A 953 -44.90 85.03 -47.58
CA LEU A 953 -45.63 84.04 -48.36
C LEU A 953 -44.65 83.30 -49.27
N HIS A 954 -44.67 81.96 -49.26
CA HIS A 954 -44.00 81.13 -50.25
C HIS A 954 -45.01 80.56 -51.23
N VAL A 955 -44.79 80.81 -52.52
CA VAL A 955 -45.77 80.46 -53.54
C VAL A 955 -45.18 79.54 -54.59
N THR A 956 -45.82 78.40 -54.81
CA THR A 956 -45.49 77.50 -55.91
C THR A 956 -46.32 77.83 -57.15
N SER A 957 -45.78 77.53 -58.33
CA SER A 957 -46.48 77.67 -59.61
C SER A 957 -46.36 76.40 -60.45
N THR A 958 -47.21 76.31 -61.45
CA THR A 958 -47.13 75.32 -62.53
C THR A 958 -47.10 76.04 -63.87
N ASP A 959 -46.38 75.51 -64.85
CA ASP A 959 -46.34 76.05 -66.23
C ASP A 959 -47.59 75.69 -67.04
N GLU A 960 -48.55 74.96 -66.47
CA GLU A 960 -49.80 74.62 -67.10
C GLU A 960 -50.88 75.69 -66.90
N GLN A 961 -51.76 75.79 -67.89
CA GLN A 961 -52.92 76.66 -67.86
C GLN A 961 -53.84 76.35 -66.67
N ILE A 962 -54.31 77.40 -65.98
CA ILE A 962 -55.11 77.31 -64.76
C ILE A 962 -56.45 76.59 -65.04
N HIS A 963 -57.28 77.10 -65.96
CA HIS A 963 -58.56 76.49 -66.32
C HIS A 963 -59.02 76.81 -67.75
N SER A 964 -59.21 75.78 -68.59
CA SER A 964 -59.49 75.97 -70.04
C SER A 964 -60.87 76.52 -70.39
N TYR A 965 -61.88 76.34 -69.53
CA TYR A 965 -63.25 76.80 -69.80
C TYR A 965 -63.55 78.25 -69.39
N PHE A 966 -62.70 78.88 -68.55
CA PHE A 966 -62.85 80.29 -68.15
C PHE A 966 -61.99 81.14 -69.10
N LYS A 967 -62.59 81.62 -70.19
CA LYS A 967 -61.88 82.38 -71.23
C LYS A 967 -61.96 83.88 -70.93
N ASN A 968 -60.81 84.51 -70.68
CA ASN A 968 -60.70 85.92 -70.29
C ASN A 968 -61.54 86.27 -69.05
N GLU A 969 -61.74 85.28 -68.19
CA GLU A 969 -62.49 85.42 -66.94
C GLU A 969 -61.56 85.17 -65.76
N LEU A 970 -61.72 85.99 -64.73
CA LEU A 970 -60.98 85.88 -63.48
C LEU A 970 -61.27 84.54 -62.81
N TYR A 971 -60.23 83.73 -62.58
CA TYR A 971 -60.38 82.39 -62.00
C TYR A 971 -59.85 82.30 -60.57
N MET A 972 -58.71 82.92 -60.28
CA MET A 972 -58.17 82.96 -58.92
C MET A 972 -57.57 84.33 -58.61
N GLY A 973 -57.56 84.68 -57.34
CA GLY A 973 -56.98 85.93 -56.87
C GLY A 973 -56.69 85.90 -55.38
N ILE A 974 -55.80 86.79 -54.96
CA ILE A 974 -55.44 86.99 -53.56
C ILE A 974 -55.27 88.48 -53.31
N THR A 975 -55.86 88.95 -52.22
CA THR A 975 -55.72 90.29 -51.70
C THR A 975 -55.26 90.20 -50.26
N LEU A 976 -54.08 90.73 -49.96
CA LEU A 976 -53.60 90.88 -48.59
C LEU A 976 -53.96 92.27 -48.08
N TYR A 977 -54.65 92.36 -46.96
CA TYR A 977 -54.95 93.58 -46.24
C TYR A 977 -54.14 93.64 -44.94
N ASP A 978 -53.69 94.84 -44.57
CA ASP A 978 -53.15 95.09 -43.25
C ASP A 978 -54.24 95.06 -42.17
N GLN A 979 -53.83 95.15 -40.91
CA GLN A 979 -54.74 95.16 -39.75
C GLN A 979 -55.77 96.29 -39.75
N ASN A 980 -55.54 97.38 -40.50
CA ASN A 980 -56.44 98.53 -40.62
C ASN A 980 -57.41 98.41 -41.81
N GLY A 981 -57.31 97.33 -42.60
CA GLY A 981 -58.09 97.12 -43.81
C GLY A 981 -57.51 97.78 -45.06
N THR A 982 -56.26 98.25 -45.03
CA THR A 982 -55.59 98.81 -46.21
C THR A 982 -55.01 97.69 -47.07
N GLU A 983 -55.25 97.73 -48.37
CA GLU A 983 -54.71 96.75 -49.31
C GLU A 983 -53.18 96.84 -49.39
N LYS A 984 -52.48 95.75 -49.06
CA LYS A 984 -51.02 95.57 -49.19
C LYS A 984 -50.64 95.02 -50.55
N LYS A 985 -51.43 94.08 -51.07
CA LYS A 985 -51.14 93.37 -52.32
C LYS A 985 -52.42 92.79 -52.89
N HIS A 986 -52.73 93.08 -54.14
CA HIS A 986 -53.79 92.42 -54.90
C HIS A 986 -53.19 91.79 -56.15
N VAL A 987 -53.41 90.49 -56.33
CA VAL A 987 -52.96 89.74 -57.51
C VAL A 987 -54.07 88.82 -57.95
N THR A 988 -54.35 88.84 -59.24
CA THR A 988 -55.39 88.04 -59.89
C THR A 988 -54.81 87.30 -61.08
N ALA A 989 -55.43 86.17 -61.44
CA ALA A 989 -55.11 85.43 -62.65
C ALA A 989 -56.38 84.94 -63.35
N GLU A 990 -56.43 85.13 -64.66
CA GLU A 990 -57.51 84.61 -65.52
C GLU A 990 -57.34 83.11 -65.78
N GLY A 991 -58.44 82.43 -66.12
CA GLY A 991 -58.43 80.98 -66.37
C GLY A 991 -57.47 80.54 -67.49
N GLN A 992 -57.20 81.38 -68.50
CA GLN A 992 -56.27 81.05 -69.58
C GLN A 992 -54.79 81.30 -69.26
N GLU A 993 -54.47 81.91 -68.13
CA GLU A 993 -53.09 82.12 -67.68
C GLU A 993 -52.49 80.86 -67.05
N THR A 994 -51.16 80.85 -66.87
CA THR A 994 -50.49 79.93 -65.94
C THR A 994 -50.36 80.59 -64.58
N SER A 995 -50.18 79.82 -63.51
CA SER A 995 -50.02 80.38 -62.15
C SER A 995 -48.65 81.01 -61.90
N LYS A 996 -47.76 81.05 -62.90
CA LYS A 996 -46.39 81.55 -62.76
C LYS A 996 -46.34 83.03 -62.39
N ASN A 997 -47.05 83.88 -63.15
CA ASN A 997 -47.11 85.31 -62.88
C ASN A 997 -47.76 85.59 -61.51
N PHE A 998 -48.81 84.84 -61.17
CA PHE A 998 -49.43 84.89 -59.85
C PHE A 998 -48.40 84.56 -58.75
N ALA A 999 -47.66 83.46 -58.88
CA ALA A 999 -46.67 83.07 -57.88
C ALA A 999 -45.50 84.06 -57.79
N GLU A 1000 -44.94 84.53 -58.90
CA GLU A 1000 -43.84 85.49 -58.92
C GLU A 1000 -44.19 86.80 -58.19
N GLN A 1001 -45.44 87.25 -58.30
CA GLN A 1001 -45.89 88.48 -57.65
C GLN A 1001 -46.26 88.31 -56.18
N VAL A 1002 -46.74 87.13 -55.78
CA VAL A 1002 -47.19 86.84 -54.40
C VAL A 1002 -46.04 86.29 -53.56
N ASN A 1003 -45.12 85.54 -54.15
CA ASN A 1003 -43.97 84.95 -53.47
C ASN A 1003 -43.07 86.02 -52.84
N GLY A 1004 -42.65 85.78 -51.60
CA GLY A 1004 -41.85 86.73 -50.82
C GLY A 1004 -42.64 87.90 -50.23
N THR A 1005 -43.96 88.01 -50.48
CA THR A 1005 -44.79 89.08 -49.90
C THR A 1005 -44.77 88.96 -48.37
N PRO A 1006 -44.35 90.02 -47.64
CA PRO A 1006 -44.30 89.98 -46.19
C PRO A 1006 -45.70 90.09 -45.58
N PHE A 1007 -45.98 89.30 -44.56
CA PHE A 1007 -47.20 89.36 -43.77
C PHE A 1007 -46.87 89.63 -42.30
N GLU A 1008 -47.79 90.27 -41.59
CA GLU A 1008 -47.77 90.33 -40.13
C GLU A 1008 -48.94 89.55 -39.54
N TYR A 1009 -48.78 89.05 -38.32
CA TYR A 1009 -49.89 88.42 -37.62
C TYR A 1009 -50.98 89.47 -37.36
N GLY A 1010 -52.21 89.16 -37.75
CA GLY A 1010 -53.34 90.09 -37.75
C GLY A 1010 -53.75 90.58 -39.15
N ASP A 1011 -52.86 90.48 -40.15
CA ASP A 1011 -53.21 90.75 -41.55
C ASP A 1011 -54.32 89.80 -42.02
N VAL A 1012 -55.11 90.24 -43.00
CA VAL A 1012 -56.21 89.47 -43.58
C VAL A 1012 -55.92 89.16 -45.04
N ILE A 1013 -55.87 87.88 -45.38
CA ILE A 1013 -55.77 87.39 -46.75
C ILE A 1013 -57.18 87.10 -47.25
N GLU A 1014 -57.71 87.97 -48.09
CA GLU A 1014 -58.86 87.64 -48.91
C GLU A 1014 -58.41 86.85 -50.14
N VAL A 1015 -59.05 85.71 -50.38
CA VAL A 1015 -58.81 84.89 -51.56
C VAL A 1015 -60.06 84.81 -52.40
N TYR A 1016 -59.86 84.87 -53.70
CA TYR A 1016 -60.87 84.69 -54.72
C TYR A 1016 -60.62 83.38 -55.46
N HIS A 1017 -61.69 82.61 -55.67
CA HIS A 1017 -61.69 81.45 -56.55
C HIS A 1017 -63.05 81.33 -57.25
N ALA A 1018 -63.05 81.25 -58.58
CA ALA A 1018 -64.28 81.16 -59.38
C ALA A 1018 -65.08 79.89 -59.06
N GLU A 1019 -64.39 78.81 -58.68
CA GLU A 1019 -64.99 77.55 -58.19
C GLU A 1019 -64.62 77.30 -56.71
N PRO A 1020 -65.43 77.71 -55.72
CA PRO A 1020 -65.06 77.65 -54.30
C PRO A 1020 -64.67 76.26 -53.78
N SER A 1021 -65.30 75.21 -54.33
CA SER A 1021 -65.05 73.82 -53.97
C SER A 1021 -63.64 73.32 -54.32
N ARG A 1022 -62.92 74.05 -55.19
CA ARG A 1022 -61.56 73.77 -55.67
C ARG A 1022 -60.48 74.57 -54.93
N LEU A 1023 -60.87 75.46 -54.03
CA LEU A 1023 -59.96 76.16 -53.13
C LEU A 1023 -59.85 75.36 -51.83
N LYS A 1024 -58.64 74.91 -51.51
CA LYS A 1024 -58.36 74.19 -50.26
C LYS A 1024 -57.43 75.02 -49.39
N TRP A 1025 -57.50 74.80 -48.09
CA TRP A 1025 -56.56 75.43 -47.18
C TRP A 1025 -56.16 74.45 -46.07
N TYR A 1026 -54.95 74.62 -45.58
CA TYR A 1026 -54.29 73.73 -44.66
C TYR A 1026 -53.82 74.53 -43.45
N LYS A 1027 -54.06 73.97 -42.26
CA LYS A 1027 -53.49 74.45 -41.01
C LYS A 1027 -52.54 73.38 -40.48
N LYS A 1028 -51.25 73.69 -40.34
CA LYS A 1028 -50.21 72.75 -39.91
C LYS A 1028 -50.23 71.42 -40.67
N SER A 1029 -50.29 71.50 -42.00
CA SER A 1029 -50.39 70.36 -42.94
C SER A 1029 -51.68 69.55 -42.87
N LYS A 1030 -52.70 69.96 -42.10
CA LYS A 1030 -54.03 69.31 -42.07
C LYS A 1030 -55.02 70.10 -42.92
N LEU A 1031 -55.75 69.41 -43.79
CA LEU A 1031 -56.80 70.00 -44.61
C LEU A 1031 -57.97 70.44 -43.72
N GLU A 1032 -58.40 71.69 -43.89
CA GLU A 1032 -59.49 72.28 -43.11
C GLU A 1032 -60.81 72.34 -43.92
N GLU A 1033 -61.91 72.79 -43.29
CA GLU A 1033 -63.26 72.75 -43.85
C GLU A 1033 -63.38 73.39 -45.25
N GLN A 1034 -64.23 72.79 -46.09
CA GLN A 1034 -64.46 73.20 -47.47
C GLN A 1034 -65.15 74.55 -47.54
N LEU A 1035 -64.62 75.42 -48.41
CA LEU A 1035 -65.10 76.78 -48.59
C LEU A 1035 -66.29 76.82 -49.55
N ALA A 1036 -67.37 77.52 -49.16
CA ALA A 1036 -68.61 77.60 -49.93
C ALA A 1036 -68.79 78.93 -50.69
N SER A 1037 -67.81 79.85 -50.61
CA SER A 1037 -67.89 81.21 -51.18
C SER A 1037 -66.77 81.47 -52.18
N THR A 1038 -67.05 82.24 -53.23
CA THR A 1038 -66.08 82.66 -54.26
C THR A 1038 -65.08 83.68 -53.74
N LYS A 1039 -65.40 84.35 -52.62
CA LYS A 1039 -64.47 85.17 -51.85
C LYS A 1039 -64.46 84.72 -50.39
N VAL A 1040 -63.28 84.48 -49.85
CA VAL A 1040 -63.07 84.05 -48.46
C VAL A 1040 -61.92 84.84 -47.86
N SER A 1041 -62.10 85.36 -46.66
CA SER A 1041 -61.03 86.03 -45.92
C SER A 1041 -60.42 85.12 -44.86
N PHE A 1042 -59.11 85.19 -44.69
CA PHE A 1042 -58.33 84.45 -43.69
C PHE A 1042 -57.49 85.43 -42.89
N LYS A 1043 -57.66 85.46 -41.57
CA LYS A 1043 -56.75 86.16 -40.68
C LYS A 1043 -55.47 85.34 -40.51
N VAL A 1044 -54.33 85.98 -40.68
CA VAL A 1044 -53.02 85.36 -40.44
C VAL A 1044 -52.71 85.43 -38.94
N THR A 1045 -52.46 84.28 -38.32
CA THR A 1045 -52.20 84.19 -36.86
C THR A 1045 -50.95 83.36 -36.58
N GLN A 1046 -50.43 83.43 -35.35
CA GLN A 1046 -49.34 82.54 -34.91
C GLN A 1046 -49.74 81.06 -34.95
N SER A 1047 -51.03 80.76 -34.86
CA SER A 1047 -51.57 79.40 -34.96
C SER A 1047 -51.74 78.91 -36.40
N GLY A 1048 -51.54 79.77 -37.40
CA GLY A 1048 -51.75 79.49 -38.83
C GLY A 1048 -52.82 80.41 -39.45
N LEU A 1049 -53.45 79.94 -40.53
CA LEU A 1049 -54.58 80.63 -41.16
C LEU A 1049 -55.88 80.42 -40.37
N GLU A 1050 -56.72 81.44 -40.26
CA GLU A 1050 -58.03 81.37 -39.59
C GLU A 1050 -59.11 82.07 -40.42
N GLN A 1051 -60.16 81.36 -40.84
CA GLN A 1051 -61.21 81.92 -41.71
C GLN A 1051 -62.07 82.99 -41.02
N VAL A 1052 -62.36 84.09 -41.72
CA VAL A 1052 -63.26 85.18 -41.32
C VAL A 1052 -64.63 84.99 -42.02
N LYS A 1053 -65.73 84.85 -41.26
CA LYS A 1053 -67.12 84.73 -41.78
C LYS A 1053 -67.81 86.09 -41.67
N GLY A 1054 -68.50 86.59 -42.71
CA GLY A 1054 -69.26 87.86 -42.67
C GLY A 1054 -70.78 87.63 -42.76
N ILE A 1055 -71.65 88.39 -42.10
CA ILE A 1055 -71.44 89.53 -41.18
C ILE A 1055 -70.89 89.08 -39.84
#